data_AF-A0A847M6F7-F1
#
_entry.id   AF-A0A847M6F7-F1
#
_cell.length_a   1.000
_cell.length_b   1.000
_cell.length_c   1.000
_cell.angle_alpha   90.00
_cell.angle_beta   90.00
_cell.angle_gamma   90.00
#
_symmetry.space_group_name_H-M   'P 1'
#
loop_
_entity.id
_entity.type
_entity.pdbx_description
1 polymer ?
#
loop_
_entity_poly.entity_id
_entity_poly.type
_entity_poly.pdbx_seq_one_letter_code
_entity_poly.pdbx_strand_id
1 'polypeptide(L)'
;MTAMSIARRLKISADLLCLVAFAAVVLAFWGDCIFGDQVPVAGVYQQQFAPYNTDGASPLERQWDSLLWDGVAQFYPWRELVHRSMVKHGELPLWNPHQFCGAPFVGNGQSGLFYPPHWLLAWFETGRAMGLLNALHYFLAGLFTFLLIRTIGAGWVGALLGAVVYSFGGFMVTWTHLPSLISTAAWLPAGLLGVELAFRGRPLRGMLLLALALGMSLLAGHFQIAAYVWLVSLGSGAAHLVYRFAMRRRPGDTHPSPVGPAVALVAAVMLGAGLGAAQLLPSLELSGMSPRGGDRVSPEGYEFHRARALLPIELMTTVDPDFIGSPVRKNYPVWRISYSEHCAYIGVAGAVGVFLALLLGYRRPAVWLYALIGALALWTAMGGLTSYVYYFWIPKVGLAGGFSRLLSVFTLCAAVLAGLGVDALGKRTACSPTSCPPCARAWPLMLVALALTQALPWAYQFNPRTPAGQVYRPTELTRHLTDLANRGRVLEITEPEKWTLFDLPEALLPPNSATVYGYCSVNGYDSLLPTTYRRFADRVQQGIASPAANGNMILISRAFEVPICRYYVSSTPLLGEDELHGAERFRLVYSSAEGYIYEDRTARPYAAWRPDTEARAESAYDWESVQARRLGANRVRLEYIAAETGQCLLSEGYFPGWIASVSGQLQKPKLADETFMQLSLPYGDHRVDLVYRPASVEAGEFFSLLSLMAMIAVAVAARVSRRNCPESRT
;
A
#
# COMPACT_ATOMS: atom_id res chain seq x y z
N MET A 1 -4.48 43.39 -12.12
CA MET A 1 -5.66 42.62 -12.59
C MET A 1 -5.81 41.37 -11.74
N THR A 2 -6.94 41.13 -11.10
CA THR A 2 -7.16 39.92 -10.26
C THR A 2 -7.33 38.67 -11.12
N ALA A 3 -6.94 37.49 -10.64
CA ALA A 3 -7.08 36.22 -11.36
C ALA A 3 -8.54 35.97 -11.85
N MET A 4 -9.53 36.42 -11.08
CA MET A 4 -10.95 36.37 -11.48
C MET A 4 -11.31 37.28 -12.67
N SER A 5 -10.61 38.40 -12.85
CA SER A 5 -10.81 39.30 -14.00
C SER A 5 -10.31 38.67 -15.30
N ILE A 6 -9.18 37.97 -15.24
CA ILE A 6 -8.62 37.21 -16.37
C ILE A 6 -9.51 36.00 -16.70
N ALA A 7 -9.92 35.24 -15.68
CA ALA A 7 -10.81 34.07 -15.85
C ALA A 7 -12.17 34.44 -16.48
N ARG A 8 -12.76 35.59 -16.12
CA ARG A 8 -13.98 36.10 -16.75
C ARG A 8 -13.79 36.46 -18.23
N ARG A 9 -12.64 37.02 -18.59
CA ARG A 9 -12.29 37.29 -20.00
C ARG A 9 -12.08 35.99 -20.81
N LEU A 10 -11.60 34.93 -20.15
CA LEU A 10 -11.35 33.61 -20.76
C LEU A 10 -12.53 32.61 -20.63
N LYS A 11 -13.67 33.01 -20.07
CA LYS A 11 -14.85 32.13 -19.80
C LYS A 11 -14.52 30.90 -18.94
N ILE A 12 -13.50 30.97 -18.07
CA ILE A 12 -13.11 29.88 -17.17
C ILE A 12 -14.09 29.82 -15.98
N SER A 13 -14.62 28.64 -15.67
CA SER A 13 -15.53 28.45 -14.53
C SER A 13 -14.79 28.59 -13.20
N ALA A 14 -15.48 29.06 -12.16
CA ALA A 14 -14.92 29.13 -10.80
C ALA A 14 -14.46 27.75 -10.31
N ASP A 15 -15.21 26.70 -10.66
CA ASP A 15 -14.88 25.31 -10.32
C ASP A 15 -13.51 24.90 -10.91
N LEU A 16 -13.24 25.22 -12.18
CA LEU A 16 -11.95 24.90 -12.81
C LEU A 16 -10.80 25.68 -12.17
N LEU A 17 -11.00 26.97 -11.87
CA LEU A 17 -9.99 27.78 -11.21
C LEU A 17 -9.64 27.23 -9.82
N CYS A 18 -10.63 26.78 -9.05
CA CYS A 18 -10.41 26.15 -7.74
C CYS A 18 -9.61 24.85 -7.85
N LEU A 19 -9.93 24.00 -8.83
CA LEU A 19 -9.21 22.74 -9.04
C LEU A 19 -7.76 22.99 -9.49
N VAL A 20 -7.52 23.98 -10.34
CA VAL A 20 -6.16 24.39 -10.76
C VAL A 20 -5.38 24.96 -9.57
N ALA A 21 -5.99 25.82 -8.76
CA ALA A 21 -5.36 26.36 -7.56
C ALA A 21 -5.04 25.24 -6.54
N PHE A 22 -5.95 24.29 -6.35
CA PHE A 22 -5.73 23.15 -5.47
C PHE A 22 -4.60 22.24 -6.01
N ALA A 23 -4.58 21.95 -7.31
CA ALA A 23 -3.47 21.23 -7.94
C ALA A 23 -2.13 21.94 -7.73
N ALA A 24 -2.09 23.27 -7.86
CA ALA A 24 -0.89 24.06 -7.61
C ALA A 24 -0.42 23.97 -6.15
N VAL A 25 -1.34 23.96 -5.17
CA VAL A 25 -1.00 23.73 -3.75
C VAL A 25 -0.37 22.35 -3.54
N VAL A 26 -0.97 21.30 -4.11
CA VAL A 26 -0.43 19.93 -3.99
C VAL A 26 0.94 19.80 -4.65
N LEU A 27 1.11 20.38 -5.85
CA LEU A 27 2.39 20.40 -6.56
C LEU A 27 3.46 21.20 -5.80
N ALA A 28 3.09 22.31 -5.16
CA ALA A 28 4.01 23.08 -4.33
C ALA A 28 4.41 22.30 -3.07
N PHE A 29 3.46 21.58 -2.44
CA PHE A 29 3.71 20.79 -1.22
C PHE A 29 4.68 19.62 -1.43
N TRP A 30 4.64 18.99 -2.60
CA TRP A 30 5.54 17.89 -3.00
C TRP A 30 6.63 18.33 -3.99
N GLY A 31 6.80 19.64 -4.20
CA GLY A 31 7.64 20.17 -5.26
C GLY A 31 9.12 19.82 -5.09
N ASP A 32 9.58 19.73 -3.84
CA ASP A 32 10.91 19.27 -3.44
C ASP A 32 11.17 17.81 -3.82
N CYS A 33 10.17 16.93 -3.73
CA CYS A 33 10.27 15.53 -4.14
C CYS A 33 10.10 15.31 -5.65
N ILE A 34 9.29 16.16 -6.31
CA ILE A 34 9.00 16.02 -7.75
C ILE A 34 10.10 16.66 -8.61
N PHE A 35 10.50 17.87 -8.24
CA PHE A 35 11.44 18.70 -9.01
C PHE A 35 12.82 18.83 -8.35
N GLY A 36 12.95 18.49 -7.06
CA GLY A 36 14.20 18.53 -6.31
C GLY A 36 14.85 17.16 -6.13
N ASP A 37 15.68 17.07 -5.09
CA ASP A 37 16.49 15.90 -4.71
C ASP A 37 15.93 15.17 -3.47
N GLN A 38 14.70 15.50 -3.06
CA GLN A 38 14.10 14.93 -1.86
C GLN A 38 13.32 13.65 -2.15
N VAL A 39 13.32 12.73 -1.19
CA VAL A 39 12.55 11.49 -1.22
C VAL A 39 11.54 11.51 -0.08
N PRO A 40 10.25 11.20 -0.30
CA PRO A 40 9.19 11.29 0.72
C PRO A 40 9.20 10.09 1.67
N VAL A 41 10.35 9.84 2.31
CA VAL A 41 10.57 8.74 3.26
C VAL A 41 11.35 9.23 4.47
N ALA A 42 11.17 8.54 5.60
CA ALA A 42 11.84 8.83 6.86
C ALA A 42 13.24 8.18 6.93
N GLY A 43 14.16 8.55 6.04
CA GLY A 43 15.47 7.91 5.89
C GLY A 43 16.36 7.95 7.14
N VAL A 44 16.07 8.83 8.10
CA VAL A 44 16.71 8.84 9.43
C VAL A 44 16.63 7.48 10.14
N TYR A 45 15.59 6.68 9.91
CA TYR A 45 15.49 5.35 10.51
C TYR A 45 16.54 4.37 9.97
N GLN A 46 17.12 4.60 8.78
CA GLN A 46 18.23 3.77 8.29
C GLN A 46 19.48 3.93 9.15
N GLN A 47 19.69 5.10 9.76
CA GLN A 47 20.84 5.38 10.64
C GLN A 47 20.82 4.54 11.93
N GLN A 48 19.76 3.79 12.18
CA GLN A 48 19.68 2.83 13.30
C GLN A 48 20.38 1.50 12.98
N PHE A 49 20.70 1.26 11.71
CA PHE A 49 21.35 0.05 11.24
C PHE A 49 22.78 0.36 10.80
N ALA A 50 23.67 -0.59 10.95
CA ALA A 50 24.97 -0.51 10.28
C ALA A 50 24.78 -0.63 8.75
N PRO A 51 25.76 -0.23 7.94
CA PRO A 51 26.87 0.65 8.29
C PRO A 51 26.48 2.14 8.38
N TYR A 52 25.19 2.48 8.42
CA TYR A 52 24.73 3.88 8.45
C TYR A 52 24.79 4.53 9.84
N ASN A 53 25.01 3.75 10.89
CA ASN A 53 25.00 4.17 12.30
C ASN A 53 26.36 4.73 12.78
N THR A 54 27.05 5.55 11.97
CA THR A 54 28.42 6.04 12.24
C THR A 54 28.56 7.03 13.40
N ASP A 55 27.45 7.57 13.90
CA ASP A 55 27.46 8.73 14.82
C ASP A 55 27.35 8.37 16.30
N GLY A 56 27.41 7.08 16.67
CA GLY A 56 27.49 6.63 18.07
C GLY A 56 26.27 6.91 18.96
N ALA A 57 25.18 7.48 18.41
CA ALA A 57 23.95 7.71 19.16
C ALA A 57 23.22 6.38 19.45
N SER A 58 22.94 6.14 20.73
CA SER A 58 22.24 4.95 21.23
C SER A 58 20.88 4.74 20.54
N PRO A 59 20.53 3.50 20.13
CA PRO A 59 19.20 3.17 19.62
C PRO A 59 18.06 3.61 20.55
N LEU A 60 18.30 3.64 21.88
CA LEU A 60 17.33 4.00 22.92
C LEU A 60 16.97 5.49 22.97
N GLU A 61 17.75 6.39 22.37
CA GLU A 61 17.45 7.83 22.33
C GLU A 61 16.54 8.25 21.15
N ARG A 62 16.14 7.29 20.31
CA ARG A 62 15.39 7.53 19.07
C ARG A 62 13.97 6.98 19.22
N GLN A 63 13.00 7.82 19.60
CA GLN A 63 11.58 7.45 19.56
C GLN A 63 11.24 6.89 18.16
N TRP A 64 10.82 5.62 18.13
CA TRP A 64 10.53 4.85 16.93
C TRP A 64 9.05 4.94 16.58
N ASP A 65 8.73 5.19 15.31
CA ASP A 65 7.38 5.00 14.78
C ASP A 65 7.44 3.90 13.71
N SER A 66 6.90 2.74 14.09
CA SER A 66 6.85 1.55 13.23
C SER A 66 6.20 1.79 11.86
N LEU A 67 5.33 2.80 11.73
CA LEU A 67 4.68 3.11 10.45
C LEU A 67 5.51 4.01 9.55
N LEU A 68 6.27 4.95 10.12
CA LEU A 68 7.20 5.75 9.32
C LEU A 68 8.34 4.87 8.78
N TRP A 69 8.68 3.81 9.52
CA TRP A 69 9.67 2.82 9.14
C TRP A 69 9.29 2.02 7.88
N ASP A 70 8.04 1.52 7.79
CA ASP A 70 7.60 0.70 6.66
C ASP A 70 7.78 1.42 5.30
N GLY A 71 7.63 2.75 5.29
CA GLY A 71 7.88 3.56 4.10
C GLY A 71 9.29 3.40 3.53
N VAL A 72 10.28 3.27 4.41
CA VAL A 72 11.69 3.11 4.05
C VAL A 72 12.05 1.63 3.85
N ALA A 73 11.64 0.75 4.77
CA ALA A 73 12.09 -0.65 4.78
C ALA A 73 11.26 -1.61 3.92
N GLN A 74 10.10 -1.16 3.42
CA GLN A 74 9.21 -2.00 2.63
C GLN A 74 8.76 -1.32 1.35
N PHE A 75 8.09 -0.17 1.44
CA PHE A 75 7.51 0.47 0.26
C PHE A 75 8.56 1.03 -0.70
N TYR A 76 9.64 1.64 -0.21
CA TYR A 76 10.75 2.08 -1.06
C TYR A 76 11.43 0.90 -1.79
N PRO A 77 11.88 -0.18 -1.12
CA PRO A 77 12.40 -1.37 -1.79
C PRO A 77 11.46 -1.97 -2.83
N TRP A 78 10.16 -2.02 -2.54
CA TRP A 78 9.16 -2.51 -3.49
C TRP A 78 9.02 -1.62 -4.73
N ARG A 79 9.08 -0.29 -4.56
CA ARG A 79 9.08 0.63 -5.71
C ARG A 79 10.38 0.50 -6.52
N GLU A 80 11.52 0.34 -5.84
CA GLU A 80 12.82 0.13 -6.46
C GLU A 80 12.87 -1.18 -7.27
N LEU A 81 12.27 -2.27 -6.76
CA LEU A 81 12.15 -3.53 -7.50
C LEU A 81 11.38 -3.34 -8.81
N VAL A 82 10.25 -2.64 -8.77
CA VAL A 82 9.44 -2.35 -9.96
C VAL A 82 10.20 -1.45 -10.93
N HIS A 83 10.84 -0.39 -10.44
CA HIS A 83 11.67 0.51 -11.23
C HIS A 83 12.80 -0.24 -11.96
N ARG A 84 13.63 -0.98 -11.22
CA ARG A 84 14.74 -1.76 -11.77
C ARG A 84 14.28 -2.81 -12.77
N SER A 85 13.19 -3.52 -12.48
CA SER A 85 12.66 -4.55 -13.37
C SER A 85 12.14 -3.97 -14.69
N MET A 86 11.44 -2.83 -14.62
CA MET A 86 10.95 -2.12 -15.80
C MET A 86 12.10 -1.56 -16.64
N VAL A 87 13.05 -0.88 -16.02
CA VAL A 87 14.17 -0.21 -16.73
C VAL A 87 15.18 -1.22 -17.29
N LYS A 88 15.54 -2.27 -16.53
CA LYS A 88 16.57 -3.23 -16.95
C LYS A 88 16.04 -4.38 -17.80
N HIS A 89 14.81 -4.81 -17.56
CA HIS A 89 14.27 -6.05 -18.14
C HIS A 89 12.96 -5.86 -18.92
N GLY A 90 12.33 -4.68 -18.86
CA GLY A 90 11.06 -4.42 -19.53
C GLY A 90 9.91 -5.30 -19.02
N GLU A 91 9.96 -5.73 -17.75
CA GLU A 91 8.95 -6.60 -17.16
C GLU A 91 8.44 -6.08 -15.81
N LEU A 92 7.18 -6.37 -15.51
CA LEU A 92 6.62 -6.23 -14.16
C LEU A 92 7.06 -7.42 -13.30
N PRO A 93 7.67 -7.20 -12.12
CA PRO A 93 8.16 -8.27 -11.29
C PRO A 93 7.01 -8.96 -10.56
N LEU A 94 6.55 -10.12 -11.04
CA LEU A 94 5.57 -10.96 -10.33
C LEU A 94 6.22 -11.70 -9.14
N TRP A 95 7.54 -11.88 -9.19
CA TRP A 95 8.36 -12.54 -8.18
C TRP A 95 9.40 -11.57 -7.59
N ASN A 96 9.68 -11.65 -6.29
CA ASN A 96 10.81 -10.96 -5.67
C ASN A 96 11.89 -12.00 -5.29
N PRO A 97 13.03 -12.06 -6.02
CA PRO A 97 14.10 -13.03 -5.74
C PRO A 97 15.03 -12.61 -4.58
N HIS A 98 14.88 -11.37 -4.09
CA HIS A 98 15.84 -10.75 -3.19
C HIS A 98 15.57 -11.00 -1.69
N GLN A 99 14.43 -11.58 -1.35
CA GLN A 99 14.04 -11.90 0.03
C GLN A 99 13.49 -13.31 0.11
N PHE A 100 13.64 -13.95 1.27
CA PHE A 100 13.06 -15.28 1.57
C PHE A 100 13.41 -16.38 0.58
N CYS A 101 14.59 -16.32 -0.03
CA CYS A 101 14.96 -17.20 -1.15
C CYS A 101 14.05 -17.13 -2.38
N GLY A 102 13.20 -16.10 -2.49
CA GLY A 102 12.18 -15.93 -3.50
C GLY A 102 10.77 -15.91 -2.93
N ALA A 103 10.00 -14.86 -3.23
CA ALA A 103 8.61 -14.72 -2.79
C ALA A 103 7.68 -14.15 -3.87
N PRO A 104 6.38 -14.51 -3.88
CA PRO A 104 5.40 -14.03 -4.86
C PRO A 104 5.02 -12.56 -4.61
N PHE A 105 5.73 -11.64 -5.26
CA PHE A 105 5.54 -10.20 -5.13
C PHE A 105 4.14 -9.72 -5.51
N VAL A 106 3.60 -10.24 -6.63
CA VAL A 106 2.25 -9.90 -7.10
C VAL A 106 1.15 -10.36 -6.13
N GLY A 107 1.41 -11.43 -5.37
CA GLY A 107 0.49 -11.93 -4.35
C GLY A 107 0.47 -11.05 -3.09
N ASN A 108 1.50 -10.22 -2.88
CA ASN A 108 1.42 -9.20 -1.84
C ASN A 108 0.47 -8.10 -2.33
N GLY A 109 -0.72 -8.03 -1.72
CA GLY A 109 -1.72 -7.01 -2.04
C GLY A 109 -1.18 -5.59 -1.93
N GLN A 110 -0.45 -5.26 -0.85
CA GLN A 110 0.05 -3.91 -0.59
C GLN A 110 1.15 -3.46 -1.57
N SER A 111 1.77 -4.39 -2.32
CA SER A 111 2.63 -4.03 -3.45
C SER A 111 1.86 -3.28 -4.56
N GLY A 112 0.55 -3.52 -4.67
CA GLY A 112 -0.34 -2.91 -5.67
C GLY A 112 0.24 -2.96 -7.08
N LEU A 113 0.91 -4.06 -7.47
CA LEU A 113 1.67 -4.14 -8.72
C LEU A 113 0.86 -3.74 -9.95
N PHE A 114 -0.41 -4.14 -10.00
CA PHE A 114 -1.32 -3.81 -11.11
C PHE A 114 -2.02 -2.46 -10.98
N TYR A 115 -1.75 -1.69 -9.93
CA TYR A 115 -2.26 -0.33 -9.81
C TYR A 115 -1.63 0.58 -10.86
N PRO A 116 -2.40 1.17 -11.81
CA PRO A 116 -1.84 1.89 -12.95
C PRO A 116 -0.77 2.95 -12.62
N PRO A 117 -0.95 3.80 -11.58
CA PRO A 117 0.09 4.75 -11.20
C PRO A 117 1.44 4.13 -10.85
N HIS A 118 1.49 2.91 -10.30
CA HIS A 118 2.76 2.30 -9.88
C HIS A 118 3.67 1.97 -11.07
N TRP A 119 3.15 1.34 -12.12
CA TRP A 119 3.97 0.97 -13.28
C TRP A 119 4.11 2.10 -14.30
N LEU A 120 3.17 3.06 -14.34
CA LEU A 120 3.34 4.29 -15.13
C LEU A 120 4.46 5.18 -14.57
N LEU A 121 4.57 5.28 -13.24
CA LEU A 121 5.59 6.09 -12.59
C LEU A 121 6.93 5.35 -12.40
N ALA A 122 6.97 4.03 -12.58
CA ALA A 122 8.19 3.23 -12.46
C ALA A 122 9.31 3.60 -13.45
N TRP A 123 9.00 4.38 -14.51
CA TRP A 123 9.99 4.91 -15.43
C TRP A 123 10.82 6.07 -14.85
N PHE A 124 10.34 6.70 -13.78
CA PHE A 124 11.10 7.68 -13.02
C PHE A 124 11.90 6.99 -11.92
N GLU A 125 12.98 7.64 -11.47
CA GLU A 125 13.71 7.24 -10.27
C GLU A 125 12.75 7.10 -9.07
N THR A 126 12.99 6.08 -8.25
CA THR A 126 12.08 5.64 -7.18
C THR A 126 11.61 6.77 -6.26
N GLY A 127 12.50 7.66 -5.83
CA GLY A 127 12.13 8.77 -4.96
C GLY A 127 11.18 9.78 -5.62
N ARG A 128 11.48 10.16 -6.87
CA ARG A 128 10.61 11.05 -7.66
C ARG A 128 9.27 10.38 -7.97
N ALA A 129 9.27 9.09 -8.29
CA ALA A 129 8.07 8.31 -8.52
C ALA A 129 7.15 8.31 -7.29
N MET A 130 7.71 8.13 -6.08
CA MET A 130 6.94 8.22 -4.83
C MET A 130 6.38 9.63 -4.58
N GLY A 131 7.17 10.69 -4.86
CA GLY A 131 6.69 12.07 -4.76
C GLY A 131 5.51 12.35 -5.69
N LEU A 132 5.60 11.92 -6.94
CA LEU A 132 4.52 12.01 -7.93
C LEU A 132 3.29 11.19 -7.51
N LEU A 133 3.51 9.99 -6.96
CA LEU A 133 2.44 9.13 -6.46
C LEU A 133 1.67 9.80 -5.31
N ASN A 134 2.38 10.38 -4.34
CA ASN A 134 1.76 11.09 -3.22
C ASN A 134 0.99 12.32 -3.71
N ALA A 135 1.58 13.14 -4.58
CA ALA A 135 0.91 14.30 -5.15
C ALA A 135 -0.36 13.91 -5.93
N LEU A 136 -0.31 12.83 -6.71
CA LEU A 136 -1.48 12.32 -7.41
C LEU A 136 -2.62 11.97 -6.45
N HIS A 137 -2.36 11.26 -5.36
CA HIS A 137 -3.43 10.80 -4.46
C HIS A 137 -3.97 11.90 -3.55
N TYR A 138 -3.15 12.86 -3.15
CA TYR A 138 -3.63 14.09 -2.51
C TYR A 138 -4.56 14.85 -3.47
N PHE A 139 -4.13 15.02 -4.73
CA PHE A 139 -4.95 15.68 -5.73
C PHE A 139 -6.26 14.93 -6.00
N LEU A 140 -6.24 13.61 -6.19
CA LEU A 140 -7.43 12.79 -6.43
C LEU A 140 -8.39 12.81 -5.23
N ALA A 141 -7.88 12.69 -4.00
CA ALA A 141 -8.68 12.76 -2.79
C ALA A 141 -9.43 14.11 -2.71
N GLY A 142 -8.74 15.22 -2.95
CA GLY A 142 -9.35 16.56 -2.97
C GLY A 142 -10.29 16.76 -4.16
N LEU A 143 -9.91 16.35 -5.37
CA LEU A 143 -10.72 16.45 -6.59
C LEU A 143 -12.05 15.73 -6.44
N PHE A 144 -12.04 14.47 -6.02
CA PHE A 144 -13.26 13.70 -5.87
C PHE A 144 -14.13 14.21 -4.73
N THR A 145 -13.54 14.68 -3.63
CA THR A 145 -14.28 15.32 -2.53
C THR A 145 -14.92 16.63 -2.98
N PHE A 146 -14.20 17.46 -3.72
CA PHE A 146 -14.73 18.68 -4.33
C PHE A 146 -15.93 18.35 -5.22
N LEU A 147 -15.76 17.41 -6.16
CA LEU A 147 -16.81 17.01 -7.09
C LEU A 147 -18.01 16.38 -6.38
N LEU A 148 -17.79 15.59 -5.32
CA LEU A 148 -18.86 15.03 -4.48
C LEU A 148 -19.70 16.14 -3.85
N ILE A 149 -19.07 17.10 -3.18
CA ILE A 149 -19.76 18.22 -2.51
C ILE A 149 -20.50 19.11 -3.52
N ARG A 150 -19.88 19.38 -4.68
CA ARG A 150 -20.54 20.09 -5.80
C ARG A 150 -21.73 19.30 -6.32
N THR A 151 -21.58 17.98 -6.47
CA THR A 151 -22.65 17.12 -6.96
C THR A 151 -23.79 17.08 -5.96
N ILE A 152 -23.54 17.09 -4.64
CA ILE A 152 -24.56 17.18 -3.58
C ILE A 152 -25.33 18.52 -3.63
N GLY A 153 -24.75 19.57 -4.22
CA GLY A 153 -25.40 20.86 -4.46
C GLY A 153 -24.92 22.02 -3.59
N ALA A 154 -23.75 21.88 -2.96
CA ALA A 154 -23.07 22.99 -2.30
C ALA A 154 -22.21 23.80 -3.29
N GLY A 155 -21.96 25.07 -2.98
CA GLY A 155 -21.12 25.97 -3.77
C GLY A 155 -19.64 25.61 -3.75
N TRP A 156 -18.87 26.27 -4.63
CA TRP A 156 -17.44 25.98 -4.83
C TRP A 156 -16.57 26.24 -3.60
N VAL A 157 -16.90 27.21 -2.74
CA VAL A 157 -16.10 27.49 -1.54
C VAL A 157 -16.22 26.35 -0.52
N GLY A 158 -17.44 25.87 -0.28
CA GLY A 158 -17.66 24.71 0.60
C GLY A 158 -17.01 23.45 0.05
N ALA A 159 -17.10 23.24 -1.27
CA ALA A 159 -16.42 22.12 -1.92
C ALA A 159 -14.89 22.22 -1.81
N LEU A 160 -14.31 23.41 -1.93
CA LEU A 160 -12.87 23.64 -1.78
C LEU A 160 -12.42 23.41 -0.33
N LEU A 161 -13.19 23.86 0.66
CA LEU A 161 -12.90 23.56 2.06
C LEU A 161 -12.89 22.04 2.31
N GLY A 162 -13.92 21.32 1.87
CA GLY A 162 -13.96 19.87 2.02
C GLY A 162 -12.80 19.17 1.30
N ALA A 163 -12.41 19.63 0.11
CA ALA A 163 -11.24 19.10 -0.60
C ALA A 163 -9.95 19.24 0.21
N VAL A 164 -9.71 20.41 0.80
CA VAL A 164 -8.54 20.67 1.66
C VAL A 164 -8.59 19.82 2.94
N VAL A 165 -9.74 19.82 3.63
CA VAL A 165 -9.91 19.10 4.90
C VAL A 165 -9.72 17.59 4.74
N TYR A 166 -10.16 17.00 3.63
CA TYR A 166 -9.94 15.57 3.40
C TYR A 166 -8.50 15.29 2.92
N SER A 167 -8.03 16.00 1.90
CA SER A 167 -6.73 15.72 1.28
C SER A 167 -5.56 15.97 2.23
N PHE A 168 -5.66 16.94 3.14
CA PHE A 168 -4.65 17.24 4.15
C PHE A 168 -5.16 16.92 5.57
N GLY A 169 -6.17 16.06 5.69
CA GLY A 169 -6.69 15.58 6.96
C GLY A 169 -5.78 14.51 7.59
N GLY A 170 -6.06 14.20 8.85
CA GLY A 170 -5.31 13.25 9.69
C GLY A 170 -4.93 11.99 8.97
N PHE A 171 -5.93 11.25 8.48
CA PHE A 171 -5.69 9.97 7.81
C PHE A 171 -4.82 10.09 6.55
N MET A 172 -5.06 11.07 5.68
CA MET A 172 -4.27 11.21 4.45
C MET A 172 -2.82 11.57 4.76
N VAL A 173 -2.60 12.46 5.71
CA VAL A 173 -1.26 12.95 6.06
C VAL A 173 -0.45 11.89 6.79
N THR A 174 -1.02 11.25 7.81
CA THR A 174 -0.25 10.39 8.71
C THR A 174 0.04 9.00 8.15
N TRP A 175 -0.70 8.59 7.12
CA TRP A 175 -0.51 7.32 6.43
C TRP A 175 0.24 7.43 5.10
N THR A 176 0.77 8.62 4.77
CA THR A 176 1.49 8.86 3.51
C THR A 176 2.67 7.91 3.29
N HIS A 177 3.38 7.56 4.36
CA HIS A 177 4.52 6.64 4.30
C HIS A 177 4.12 5.16 4.11
N LEU A 178 2.83 4.84 4.11
CA LEU A 178 2.27 3.57 3.62
C LEU A 178 1.40 3.86 2.38
N PRO A 179 2.00 4.09 1.20
CA PRO A 179 1.28 4.60 0.03
C PRO A 179 0.04 3.80 -0.39
N SER A 180 0.00 2.49 -0.13
CA SER A 180 -1.17 1.65 -0.43
C SER A 180 -2.44 2.12 0.30
N LEU A 181 -2.33 2.65 1.52
CA LEU A 181 -3.47 3.18 2.29
C LEU A 181 -4.05 4.44 1.65
N ILE A 182 -3.22 5.45 1.42
CA ILE A 182 -3.67 6.72 0.83
C ILE A 182 -4.09 6.55 -0.63
N SER A 183 -3.44 5.65 -1.38
CA SER A 183 -3.80 5.34 -2.76
C SER A 183 -5.17 4.69 -2.84
N THR A 184 -5.53 3.85 -1.85
CA THR A 184 -6.84 3.23 -1.76
C THR A 184 -7.90 4.21 -1.25
N ALA A 185 -7.59 4.98 -0.20
CA ALA A 185 -8.50 5.93 0.44
C ALA A 185 -8.94 7.06 -0.51
N ALA A 186 -8.05 7.52 -1.40
CA ALA A 186 -8.36 8.55 -2.39
C ALA A 186 -9.57 8.20 -3.29
N TRP A 187 -9.91 6.91 -3.45
CA TRP A 187 -11.07 6.45 -4.22
C TRP A 187 -12.38 6.42 -3.44
N LEU A 188 -12.36 6.56 -2.10
CA LEU A 188 -13.56 6.62 -1.26
C LEU A 188 -14.53 7.73 -1.68
N PRO A 189 -14.11 9.01 -1.84
CA PRO A 189 -15.00 10.05 -2.35
C PRO A 189 -15.47 9.80 -3.79
N ALA A 190 -14.67 9.13 -4.64
CA ALA A 190 -15.07 8.78 -6.00
C ALA A 190 -16.21 7.76 -6.03
N GLY A 191 -16.17 6.76 -5.15
CA GLY A 191 -17.25 5.77 -5.00
C GLY A 191 -18.57 6.43 -4.59
N LEU A 192 -18.52 7.30 -3.56
CA LEU A 192 -19.67 8.09 -3.12
C LEU A 192 -20.18 9.05 -4.20
N LEU A 193 -19.28 9.66 -4.98
CA LEU A 193 -19.65 10.49 -6.13
C LEU A 193 -20.34 9.68 -7.22
N GLY A 194 -19.88 8.46 -7.49
CA GLY A 194 -20.52 7.52 -8.41
C GLY A 194 -21.96 7.20 -7.98
N VAL A 195 -22.16 6.91 -6.70
CA VAL A 195 -23.49 6.71 -6.11
C VAL A 195 -24.36 7.95 -6.30
N GLU A 196 -23.88 9.13 -5.91
CA GLU A 196 -24.66 10.37 -6.02
C GLU A 196 -25.06 10.67 -7.47
N LEU A 197 -24.14 10.50 -8.43
CA LEU A 197 -24.43 10.66 -9.86
C LEU A 197 -25.52 9.70 -10.33
N ALA A 198 -25.53 8.45 -9.85
CA ALA A 198 -26.55 7.49 -10.22
C ALA A 198 -27.94 7.94 -9.76
N PHE A 199 -28.04 8.44 -8.53
CA PHE A 199 -29.28 8.97 -7.96
C PHE A 199 -29.62 10.40 -8.41
N ARG A 200 -28.75 11.11 -9.15
CA ARG A 200 -29.05 12.42 -9.76
C ARG A 200 -29.42 12.34 -11.24
N GLY A 201 -29.96 11.21 -11.68
CA GLY A 201 -30.43 11.04 -13.06
C GLY A 201 -29.30 10.80 -14.06
N ARG A 202 -28.10 10.43 -13.59
CA ARG A 202 -26.96 10.04 -14.44
C ARG A 202 -26.49 8.62 -14.11
N PRO A 203 -27.39 7.60 -14.10
CA PRO A 203 -27.10 6.22 -13.68
C PRO A 203 -25.88 5.63 -14.35
N LEU A 204 -25.72 5.86 -15.66
CA LEU A 204 -24.56 5.33 -16.38
C LEU A 204 -23.22 5.93 -15.94
N ARG A 205 -23.16 7.27 -15.79
CA ARG A 205 -21.93 7.92 -15.33
C ARG A 205 -21.60 7.52 -13.89
N GLY A 206 -22.64 7.39 -13.07
CA GLY A 206 -22.53 6.88 -11.71
C GLY A 206 -22.00 5.45 -11.67
N MET A 207 -22.54 4.55 -12.51
CA MET A 207 -22.08 3.17 -12.65
C MET A 207 -20.60 3.10 -13.03
N LEU A 208 -20.19 3.81 -14.08
CA LEU A 208 -18.81 3.77 -14.57
C LEU A 208 -17.82 4.32 -13.55
N LEU A 209 -18.15 5.44 -12.89
CA LEU A 209 -17.28 6.03 -11.86
C LEU A 209 -17.22 5.15 -10.61
N LEU A 210 -18.35 4.59 -10.17
CA LEU A 210 -18.39 3.67 -9.04
C LEU A 210 -17.59 2.41 -9.35
N ALA A 211 -17.78 1.79 -10.53
CA ALA A 211 -17.01 0.62 -10.96
C ALA A 211 -15.50 0.90 -10.95
N LEU A 212 -15.10 2.06 -11.50
CA LEU A 212 -13.72 2.50 -11.50
C LEU A 212 -13.17 2.68 -10.08
N ALA A 213 -13.89 3.38 -9.20
CA ALA A 213 -13.47 3.60 -7.81
C ALA A 213 -13.33 2.28 -7.04
N LEU A 214 -14.30 1.37 -7.19
CA LEU A 214 -14.29 0.05 -6.57
C LEU A 214 -13.11 -0.80 -7.08
N GLY A 215 -12.91 -0.87 -8.40
CA GLY A 215 -11.79 -1.62 -8.99
C GLY A 215 -10.42 -1.04 -8.66
N MET A 216 -10.25 0.29 -8.76
CA MET A 216 -9.00 0.96 -8.41
C MET A 216 -8.67 0.83 -6.93
N SER A 217 -9.67 0.79 -6.04
CA SER A 217 -9.45 0.53 -4.61
C SER A 217 -8.89 -0.88 -4.35
N LEU A 218 -9.27 -1.89 -5.13
CA LEU A 218 -8.69 -3.23 -5.05
C LEU A 218 -7.29 -3.30 -5.66
N LEU A 219 -7.07 -2.65 -6.81
CA LEU A 219 -5.76 -2.60 -7.47
C LEU A 219 -4.72 -1.86 -6.63
N ALA A 220 -5.12 -0.80 -5.91
CA ALA A 220 -4.25 -0.04 -5.01
C ALA A 220 -3.72 -0.86 -3.82
N GLY A 221 -4.33 -2.02 -3.54
CA GLY A 221 -3.69 -3.08 -2.78
C GLY A 221 -4.00 -3.17 -1.30
N HIS A 222 -4.58 -2.13 -0.69
CA HIS A 222 -4.90 -2.15 0.74
C HIS A 222 -6.33 -2.64 1.01
N PHE A 223 -6.54 -3.97 1.00
CA PHE A 223 -7.87 -4.57 1.01
C PHE A 223 -8.78 -4.16 2.19
N GLN A 224 -8.23 -3.84 3.36
CA GLN A 224 -9.04 -3.32 4.47
C GLN A 224 -9.67 -1.95 4.13
N ILE A 225 -8.91 -1.03 3.54
CA ILE A 225 -9.43 0.28 3.13
C ILE A 225 -10.31 0.13 1.89
N ALA A 226 -9.98 -0.80 0.99
CA ALA A 226 -10.85 -1.14 -0.13
C ALA A 226 -12.21 -1.62 0.39
N ALA A 227 -12.26 -2.49 1.40
CA ALA A 227 -13.51 -2.90 2.03
C ALA A 227 -14.31 -1.69 2.55
N TYR A 228 -13.66 -0.64 3.07
CA TYR A 228 -14.35 0.59 3.48
C TYR A 228 -14.92 1.36 2.30
N VAL A 229 -14.16 1.50 1.20
CA VAL A 229 -14.65 2.09 -0.06
C VAL A 229 -15.90 1.38 -0.53
N TRP A 230 -15.89 0.05 -0.52
CA TRP A 230 -17.01 -0.79 -0.93
C TRP A 230 -18.21 -0.66 0.03
N LEU A 231 -18.01 -0.91 1.32
CA LEU A 231 -19.08 -0.88 2.33
C LEU A 231 -19.76 0.49 2.42
N VAL A 232 -19.00 1.58 2.42
CA VAL A 232 -19.54 2.94 2.53
C VAL A 232 -20.27 3.35 1.25
N SER A 233 -19.73 3.01 0.08
CA SER A 233 -20.40 3.30 -1.20
C SER A 233 -21.71 2.51 -1.33
N LEU A 234 -21.69 1.21 -1.04
CA LEU A 234 -22.88 0.37 -1.12
C LEU A 234 -23.90 0.71 -0.05
N GLY A 235 -23.47 0.98 1.19
CA GLY A 235 -24.33 1.44 2.27
C GLY A 235 -25.02 2.77 1.93
N SER A 236 -24.29 3.73 1.37
CA SER A 236 -24.85 4.98 0.87
C SER A 236 -25.85 4.75 -0.28
N GLY A 237 -25.52 3.86 -1.23
CA GLY A 237 -26.43 3.47 -2.31
C GLY A 237 -27.72 2.83 -1.80
N ALA A 238 -27.62 1.94 -0.82
CA ALA A 238 -28.76 1.31 -0.16
C ALA A 238 -29.62 2.35 0.58
N ALA A 239 -29.00 3.29 1.31
CA ALA A 239 -29.72 4.38 1.97
C ALA A 239 -30.51 5.23 0.96
N HIS A 240 -29.93 5.53 -0.20
CA HIS A 240 -30.63 6.24 -1.28
C HIS A 240 -31.79 5.44 -1.89
N LEU A 241 -31.63 4.12 -2.06
CA LEU A 241 -32.72 3.24 -2.50
C LEU A 241 -33.87 3.28 -1.50
N VAL A 242 -33.58 3.04 -0.22
CA VAL A 242 -34.58 3.07 0.86
C VAL A 242 -35.31 4.42 0.91
N TYR A 243 -34.56 5.53 0.83
CA TYR A 243 -35.14 6.87 0.78
C TYR A 243 -36.09 7.05 -0.41
N ARG A 244 -35.70 6.64 -1.62
CA ARG A 244 -36.56 6.74 -2.82
C ARG A 244 -37.79 5.84 -2.75
N PHE A 245 -37.66 4.63 -2.24
CA PHE A 245 -38.80 3.73 -2.06
C PHE A 245 -39.78 4.28 -1.01
N ALA A 246 -39.27 4.85 0.09
CA ALA A 246 -40.10 5.46 1.12
C ALA A 246 -40.87 6.68 0.62
N MET A 247 -40.25 7.55 -0.19
CA MET A 247 -40.91 8.76 -0.72
C MET A 247 -41.98 8.43 -1.77
N ARG A 248 -41.75 7.41 -2.62
CA ARG A 248 -42.71 6.94 -3.63
C ARG A 248 -44.02 6.38 -3.11
N ARG A 249 -44.06 5.98 -1.84
CA ARG A 249 -45.30 5.52 -1.19
C ARG A 249 -46.23 6.67 -0.81
N ARG A 250 -45.81 7.94 -0.98
CA ARG A 250 -46.63 9.10 -0.65
C ARG A 250 -47.56 9.47 -1.82
N PRO A 251 -48.84 9.78 -1.56
CA PRO A 251 -49.77 10.23 -2.59
C PRO A 251 -49.25 11.49 -3.29
N GLY A 252 -49.26 11.50 -4.63
CA GLY A 252 -48.86 12.66 -5.45
C GLY A 252 -47.38 12.73 -5.85
N ASP A 253 -46.60 11.67 -5.68
CA ASP A 253 -45.15 11.70 -5.92
C ASP A 253 -44.75 11.64 -7.41
N THR A 254 -43.74 12.45 -7.76
CA THR A 254 -43.08 12.52 -9.08
C THR A 254 -41.63 12.01 -9.05
N HIS A 255 -41.14 11.41 -7.95
CA HIS A 255 -39.75 10.96 -7.86
C HIS A 255 -39.41 9.89 -8.91
N PRO A 256 -38.22 9.96 -9.57
CA PRO A 256 -37.85 9.02 -10.61
C PRO A 256 -37.62 7.60 -10.09
N SER A 257 -37.74 6.61 -10.98
CA SER A 257 -37.60 5.19 -10.63
C SER A 257 -36.26 4.85 -9.98
N PRO A 258 -36.24 4.07 -8.88
CA PRO A 258 -34.99 3.58 -8.29
C PRO A 258 -34.37 2.43 -9.08
N VAL A 259 -35.08 1.84 -10.06
CA VAL A 259 -34.62 0.68 -10.83
C VAL A 259 -33.32 0.99 -11.59
N GLY A 260 -33.26 2.12 -12.30
CA GLY A 260 -32.05 2.53 -13.04
C GLY A 260 -30.82 2.66 -12.14
N PRO A 261 -30.89 3.43 -11.03
CA PRO A 261 -29.84 3.47 -10.02
C PRO A 261 -29.51 2.09 -9.42
N ALA A 262 -30.49 1.24 -9.11
CA ALA A 262 -30.25 -0.08 -8.55
C ALA A 262 -29.45 -0.98 -9.51
N VAL A 263 -29.84 -1.04 -10.79
CA VAL A 263 -29.10 -1.75 -11.84
C VAL A 263 -27.70 -1.18 -11.99
N ALA A 264 -27.55 0.15 -11.97
CA ALA A 264 -26.25 0.81 -12.02
C ALA A 264 -25.34 0.42 -10.83
N LEU A 265 -25.87 0.30 -9.62
CA LEU A 265 -25.10 -0.13 -8.45
C LEU A 265 -24.64 -1.58 -8.59
N VAL A 266 -25.53 -2.50 -8.99
CA VAL A 266 -25.20 -3.93 -9.17
C VAL A 266 -24.18 -4.11 -10.30
N ALA A 267 -24.37 -3.44 -11.43
CA ALA A 267 -23.42 -3.47 -12.54
C ALA A 267 -22.05 -2.91 -12.13
N ALA A 268 -22.02 -1.83 -11.34
CA ALA A 268 -20.77 -1.25 -10.85
C ALA A 268 -20.00 -2.19 -9.90
N VAL A 269 -20.72 -2.94 -9.06
CA VAL A 269 -20.13 -3.98 -8.19
C VAL A 269 -19.46 -5.07 -9.02
N MET A 270 -20.15 -5.61 -10.02
CA MET A 270 -19.61 -6.67 -10.88
C MET A 270 -18.40 -6.18 -11.69
N LEU A 271 -18.52 -5.01 -12.33
CA LEU A 271 -17.46 -4.42 -13.13
C LEU A 271 -16.26 -4.04 -12.27
N GLY A 272 -16.48 -3.45 -11.10
CA GLY A 272 -15.43 -3.09 -10.14
C GLY A 272 -14.70 -4.30 -9.57
N ALA A 273 -15.41 -5.38 -9.23
CA ALA A 273 -14.81 -6.63 -8.77
C ALA A 273 -13.95 -7.25 -9.87
N GLY A 274 -14.48 -7.32 -11.11
CA GLY A 274 -13.72 -7.82 -12.25
C GLY A 274 -12.51 -6.94 -12.56
N LEU A 275 -12.64 -5.61 -12.53
CA LEU A 275 -11.53 -4.67 -12.75
C LEU A 275 -10.40 -4.86 -11.72
N GLY A 276 -10.76 -5.08 -10.45
CA GLY A 276 -9.81 -5.34 -9.36
C GLY A 276 -9.23 -6.76 -9.32
N ALA A 277 -9.69 -7.68 -10.17
CA ALA A 277 -9.35 -9.11 -10.09
C ALA A 277 -7.85 -9.38 -10.31
N ALA A 278 -7.18 -8.62 -11.18
CA ALA A 278 -5.75 -8.74 -11.44
C ALA A 278 -4.89 -8.67 -10.16
N GLN A 279 -5.28 -7.85 -9.18
CA GLN A 279 -4.59 -7.78 -7.88
C GLN A 279 -5.24 -8.69 -6.84
N LEU A 280 -6.57 -8.80 -6.83
CA LEU A 280 -7.30 -9.53 -5.80
C LEU A 280 -7.00 -11.04 -5.84
N LEU A 281 -7.05 -11.68 -7.01
CA LEU A 281 -6.90 -13.13 -7.13
C LEU A 281 -5.52 -13.66 -6.70
N PRO A 282 -4.39 -13.12 -7.18
CA PRO A 282 -3.08 -13.56 -6.69
C PRO A 282 -2.88 -13.27 -5.20
N SER A 283 -3.52 -12.21 -4.68
CA SER A 283 -3.44 -11.92 -3.25
C SER A 283 -4.24 -12.88 -2.39
N LEU A 284 -5.38 -13.39 -2.88
CA LEU A 284 -6.12 -14.45 -2.22
C LEU A 284 -5.37 -15.78 -2.25
N GLU A 285 -4.67 -16.08 -3.36
CA GLU A 285 -3.80 -17.27 -3.48
C GLU A 285 -2.66 -17.24 -2.45
N LEU A 286 -1.90 -16.14 -2.39
CA LEU A 286 -0.82 -15.99 -1.39
C LEU A 286 -1.36 -15.96 0.04
N SER A 287 -2.46 -15.23 0.28
CA SER A 287 -3.08 -15.22 1.60
C SER A 287 -3.47 -16.61 2.05
N GLY A 288 -3.97 -17.48 1.18
CA GLY A 288 -4.30 -18.87 1.52
C GLY A 288 -3.09 -19.75 1.85
N MET A 289 -1.88 -19.32 1.49
CA MET A 289 -0.62 -20.06 1.69
C MET A 289 0.36 -19.33 2.62
N SER A 290 -0.11 -18.31 3.35
CA SER A 290 0.65 -17.62 4.39
C SER A 290 0.15 -18.00 5.80
N PRO A 291 0.96 -17.82 6.85
CA PRO A 291 0.50 -18.06 8.22
C PRO A 291 -0.79 -17.31 8.58
N ARG A 292 -0.95 -16.09 8.04
CA ARG A 292 -2.13 -15.22 8.23
C ARG A 292 -3.40 -15.72 7.53
N GLY A 293 -3.28 -16.68 6.60
CA GLY A 293 -4.40 -17.22 5.84
C GLY A 293 -5.32 -18.14 6.61
N GLY A 294 -4.74 -18.90 7.55
CA GLY A 294 -5.43 -19.88 8.38
C GLY A 294 -6.07 -19.29 9.63
N ASP A 295 -5.67 -18.07 10.01
CA ASP A 295 -6.15 -17.42 11.22
C ASP A 295 -7.65 -17.15 11.13
N ARG A 296 -8.36 -17.55 12.18
CA ARG A 296 -9.76 -17.16 12.39
C ARG A 296 -9.78 -16.00 13.37
N VAL A 297 -10.76 -15.12 13.20
CA VAL A 297 -11.05 -14.09 14.20
C VAL A 297 -11.29 -14.74 15.56
N SER A 298 -10.66 -14.20 16.62
CA SER A 298 -10.76 -14.74 17.97
C SER A 298 -11.18 -13.67 18.98
N PRO A 299 -11.80 -14.04 20.11
CA PRO A 299 -12.07 -13.11 21.21
C PRO A 299 -10.82 -12.38 21.70
N GLU A 300 -9.67 -13.05 21.78
CA GLU A 300 -8.40 -12.46 22.21
C GLU A 300 -7.91 -11.42 21.20
N GLY A 301 -8.03 -11.71 19.90
CA GLY A 301 -7.69 -10.76 18.84
C GLY A 301 -8.63 -9.54 18.86
N TYR A 302 -9.92 -9.75 19.10
CA TYR A 302 -10.87 -8.65 19.28
C TYR A 302 -10.48 -7.74 20.45
N GLU A 303 -10.17 -8.33 21.61
CA GLU A 303 -9.73 -7.58 22.78
C GLU A 303 -8.41 -6.84 22.55
N PHE A 304 -7.48 -7.45 21.82
CA PHE A 304 -6.22 -6.82 21.41
C PHE A 304 -6.46 -5.53 20.61
N HIS A 305 -7.38 -5.55 19.64
CA HIS A 305 -7.73 -4.37 18.85
C HIS A 305 -8.55 -3.36 19.64
N ARG A 306 -9.49 -3.83 20.47
CA ARG A 306 -10.33 -2.96 21.33
C ARG A 306 -9.50 -2.18 22.34
N ALA A 307 -8.50 -2.81 22.96
CA ALA A 307 -7.58 -2.15 23.89
C ALA A 307 -6.72 -1.05 23.21
N ARG A 308 -6.57 -1.11 21.88
CA ARG A 308 -5.83 -0.13 21.06
C ARG A 308 -6.73 0.81 20.28
N ALA A 309 -8.02 0.82 20.57
CA ALA A 309 -8.96 1.73 19.94
C ALA A 309 -8.69 3.20 20.32
N LEU A 310 -9.30 4.11 19.57
CA LEU A 310 -9.26 5.54 19.83
C LEU A 310 -9.96 5.85 21.17
N LEU A 311 -9.29 6.57 22.06
CA LEU A 311 -9.85 6.97 23.35
C LEU A 311 -10.68 8.26 23.22
N PRO A 312 -11.69 8.48 24.10
CA PRO A 312 -12.47 9.71 24.10
C PRO A 312 -11.64 10.99 24.21
N ILE A 313 -10.56 10.98 25.00
CA ILE A 313 -9.66 12.13 25.16
C ILE A 313 -8.90 12.45 23.85
N GLU A 314 -8.67 11.46 23.00
CA GLU A 314 -7.99 11.61 21.71
C GLU A 314 -8.89 12.26 20.65
N LEU A 315 -10.18 12.49 20.93
CA LEU A 315 -11.03 13.28 20.04
C LEU A 315 -10.55 14.72 19.90
N MET A 316 -9.73 15.23 20.83
CA MET A 316 -9.05 16.52 20.68
C MET A 316 -8.11 16.55 19.46
N THR A 317 -7.65 15.38 18.99
CA THR A 317 -6.87 15.26 17.74
C THR A 317 -7.62 15.69 16.49
N THR A 318 -8.95 15.79 16.55
CA THR A 318 -9.75 16.36 15.45
C THR A 318 -9.39 17.81 15.15
N VAL A 319 -8.92 18.57 16.14
CA VAL A 319 -8.56 19.99 16.02
C VAL A 319 -7.06 20.21 16.15
N ASP A 320 -6.40 19.53 17.10
CA ASP A 320 -4.96 19.60 17.31
C ASP A 320 -4.34 18.21 17.13
N PRO A 321 -3.72 17.90 15.98
CA PRO A 321 -3.28 16.55 15.66
C PRO A 321 -2.23 16.03 16.65
N ASP A 322 -1.48 16.93 17.29
CA ASP A 322 -0.42 16.61 18.24
C ASP A 322 -0.84 16.78 19.70
N PHE A 323 -2.15 16.82 19.99
CA PHE A 323 -2.67 17.01 21.35
C PHE A 323 -2.09 16.03 22.38
N ILE A 324 -1.85 14.78 21.97
CA ILE A 324 -1.24 13.73 22.81
C ILE A 324 0.29 13.65 22.67
N GLY A 325 0.92 14.52 21.88
CA GLY A 325 2.32 14.47 21.50
C GLY A 325 2.51 14.16 20.01
N SER A 326 3.76 14.18 19.55
CA SER A 326 4.14 13.97 18.15
C SER A 326 5.39 13.10 18.04
N PRO A 327 5.42 12.08 17.16
CA PRO A 327 6.61 11.25 16.96
C PRO A 327 7.77 12.08 16.40
N VAL A 328 7.48 13.10 15.59
CA VAL A 328 8.50 14.01 15.03
C VAL A 328 9.14 14.87 16.10
N ARG A 329 8.39 15.28 17.13
CA ARG A 329 8.90 16.06 18.27
C ARG A 329 9.44 15.20 19.42
N LYS A 330 9.48 13.88 19.22
CA LYS A 330 9.96 12.90 20.22
C LYS A 330 9.28 13.03 21.59
N ASN A 331 8.01 13.42 21.61
CA ASN A 331 7.21 13.52 22.82
C ASN A 331 5.91 12.72 22.74
N TYR A 332 5.81 11.78 21.79
CA TYR A 332 4.66 10.90 21.68
C TYR A 332 4.68 9.84 22.81
N PRO A 333 3.54 9.45 23.38
CA PRO A 333 3.52 8.55 24.53
C PRO A 333 3.96 7.14 24.13
N VAL A 334 4.96 6.59 24.82
CA VAL A 334 5.56 5.28 24.50
C VAL A 334 4.57 4.11 24.64
N TRP A 335 3.51 4.27 25.44
CA TRP A 335 2.44 3.27 25.58
C TRP A 335 1.45 3.25 24.40
N ARG A 336 1.55 4.21 23.47
CA ARG A 336 0.81 4.23 22.21
C ARG A 336 1.71 3.77 21.07
N ILE A 337 1.26 2.75 20.34
CA ILE A 337 2.07 2.09 19.29
C ILE A 337 2.17 2.93 18.02
N SER A 338 1.12 3.69 17.68
CA SER A 338 1.02 4.34 16.37
C SER A 338 0.28 5.67 16.45
N TYR A 339 0.97 6.77 16.16
CA TYR A 339 0.35 8.08 16.02
C TYR A 339 -0.74 8.09 14.92
N SER A 340 -0.48 7.45 13.79
CA SER A 340 -1.39 7.48 12.62
C SER A 340 -2.73 6.78 12.87
N GLU A 341 -2.76 5.75 13.73
CA GLU A 341 -4.01 5.10 14.16
C GLU A 341 -4.84 6.00 15.11
N HIS A 342 -4.25 7.04 15.72
CA HIS A 342 -4.92 7.89 16.71
C HIS A 342 -5.14 9.35 16.24
N CYS A 343 -4.85 9.67 14.98
CA CYS A 343 -4.96 11.03 14.45
C CYS A 343 -6.27 11.24 13.66
N ALA A 344 -7.27 11.84 14.32
CA ALA A 344 -8.59 12.13 13.72
C ALA A 344 -8.69 13.53 13.07
N TYR A 345 -7.55 14.16 12.75
CA TYR A 345 -7.45 15.59 12.41
C TYR A 345 -8.29 16.01 11.21
N ILE A 346 -9.08 17.08 11.42
CA ILE A 346 -9.87 17.80 10.40
C ILE A 346 -9.65 19.33 10.47
N GLY A 347 -8.84 19.79 11.43
CA GLY A 347 -8.53 21.20 11.68
C GLY A 347 -9.69 22.02 12.26
N VAL A 348 -9.37 23.22 12.75
CA VAL A 348 -10.38 24.15 13.32
C VAL A 348 -11.43 24.50 12.28
N ALA A 349 -11.00 24.78 11.04
CA ALA A 349 -11.92 25.11 9.96
C ALA A 349 -12.87 23.96 9.61
N GLY A 350 -12.39 22.71 9.63
CA GLY A 350 -13.23 21.52 9.45
C GLY A 350 -14.23 21.35 10.59
N ALA A 351 -13.79 21.46 11.84
CA ALA A 351 -14.65 21.35 13.01
C ALA A 351 -15.76 22.43 13.04
N VAL A 352 -15.41 23.69 12.76
CA VAL A 352 -16.39 24.79 12.62
C VAL A 352 -17.37 24.49 11.47
N GLY A 353 -16.88 24.02 10.33
CA GLY A 353 -17.74 23.64 9.21
C GLY A 353 -18.73 22.52 9.57
N VAL A 354 -18.28 21.47 10.27
CA VAL A 354 -19.14 20.37 10.74
C VAL A 354 -20.23 20.90 11.68
N PHE A 355 -19.86 21.74 12.65
CA PHE A 355 -20.80 22.38 13.55
C PHE A 355 -21.86 23.21 12.78
N LEU A 356 -21.43 24.02 11.82
CA LEU A 356 -22.33 24.80 10.96
C LEU A 356 -23.26 23.91 10.13
N ALA A 357 -22.80 22.75 9.68
CA ALA A 357 -23.61 21.80 8.93
C ALA A 357 -24.76 21.24 9.77
N LEU A 358 -24.47 20.85 11.00
CA LEU A 358 -25.46 20.34 11.94
C LEU A 358 -26.44 21.43 12.40
N LEU A 359 -25.95 22.66 12.64
CA LEU A 359 -26.76 23.76 13.12
C LEU A 359 -27.65 24.38 12.02
N LEU A 360 -27.09 24.60 10.82
CA LEU A 360 -27.74 25.39 9.77
C LEU A 360 -28.19 24.54 8.58
N GLY A 361 -27.55 23.39 8.37
CA GLY A 361 -27.80 22.46 7.27
C GLY A 361 -28.74 21.30 7.60
N TYR A 362 -29.28 21.21 8.83
CA TYR A 362 -30.10 20.08 9.32
C TYR A 362 -31.30 19.71 8.44
N ARG A 363 -31.79 20.62 7.59
CA ARG A 363 -32.88 20.33 6.63
C ARG A 363 -32.44 19.53 5.41
N ARG A 364 -31.13 19.38 5.18
CA ARG A 364 -30.60 18.61 4.04
C ARG A 364 -30.42 17.14 4.45
N PRO A 365 -31.06 16.17 3.74
CA PRO A 365 -30.88 14.74 4.03
C PRO A 365 -29.42 14.29 3.99
N ALA A 366 -28.62 14.89 3.09
CA ALA A 366 -27.18 14.61 3.00
C ALA A 366 -26.43 14.87 4.31
N VAL A 367 -26.79 15.91 5.08
CA VAL A 367 -26.14 16.20 6.36
C VAL A 367 -26.32 15.02 7.32
N TRP A 368 -27.53 14.46 7.42
CA TRP A 368 -27.79 13.32 8.28
C TRP A 368 -27.16 12.03 7.78
N LEU A 369 -27.11 11.80 6.47
CA LEU A 369 -26.43 10.65 5.89
C LEU A 369 -24.94 10.63 6.26
N TYR A 370 -24.23 11.74 6.01
CA TYR A 370 -22.80 11.82 6.31
C TYR A 370 -22.52 11.93 7.81
N ALA A 371 -23.38 12.57 8.59
CA ALA A 371 -23.27 12.56 10.05
C ALA A 371 -23.43 11.15 10.63
N LEU A 372 -24.38 10.36 10.13
CA LEU A 372 -24.57 8.98 10.57
C LEU A 372 -23.39 8.09 10.19
N ILE A 373 -22.93 8.14 8.93
CA ILE A 373 -21.77 7.36 8.48
C ILE A 373 -20.52 7.75 9.28
N GLY A 374 -20.26 9.06 9.44
CA GLY A 374 -19.13 9.56 10.20
C GLY A 374 -19.18 9.17 11.69
N ALA A 375 -20.36 9.27 12.32
CA ALA A 375 -20.55 8.88 13.72
C ALA A 375 -20.38 7.36 13.93
N LEU A 376 -20.90 6.53 13.03
CA LEU A 376 -20.69 5.07 13.08
C LEU A 376 -19.23 4.69 12.87
N ALA A 377 -18.54 5.35 11.94
CA ALA A 377 -17.10 5.15 11.70
C ALA A 377 -16.29 5.53 12.95
N LEU A 378 -16.57 6.68 13.56
CA LEU A 378 -15.91 7.13 14.78
C LEU A 378 -16.20 6.22 15.97
N TRP A 379 -17.47 5.83 16.16
CA TRP A 379 -17.87 4.90 17.23
C TRP A 379 -17.17 3.55 17.12
N THR A 380 -17.05 3.03 15.89
CA THR A 380 -16.31 1.80 15.61
C THR A 380 -14.82 1.98 15.89
N ALA A 381 -14.22 3.09 15.43
CA ALA A 381 -12.81 3.42 15.67
C ALA A 381 -12.47 3.54 17.17
N MET A 382 -13.43 3.94 17.99
CA MET A 382 -13.33 3.98 19.46
C MET A 382 -13.60 2.63 20.14
N GLY A 383 -13.80 1.55 19.39
CA GLY A 383 -14.08 0.21 19.95
C GLY A 383 -15.49 0.07 20.53
N GLY A 384 -16.44 0.89 20.08
CA GLY A 384 -17.84 0.79 20.48
C GLY A 384 -18.54 -0.47 19.96
N LEU A 385 -19.82 -0.66 20.27
CA LEU A 385 -20.58 -1.89 19.95
C LEU A 385 -20.49 -2.35 18.48
N THR A 386 -20.40 -1.43 17.53
CA THR A 386 -20.28 -1.74 16.10
C THR A 386 -18.94 -2.38 15.73
N SER A 387 -17.90 -2.22 16.56
CA SER A 387 -16.59 -2.89 16.37
C SER A 387 -16.69 -4.41 16.47
N TYR A 388 -17.64 -4.92 17.25
CA TYR A 388 -17.90 -6.36 17.34
C TYR A 388 -18.40 -6.93 16.01
N VAL A 389 -19.41 -6.26 15.41
CA VAL A 389 -19.94 -6.66 14.09
C VAL A 389 -18.86 -6.52 13.02
N TYR A 390 -18.12 -5.41 13.03
CA TYR A 390 -16.98 -5.18 12.15
C TYR A 390 -15.95 -6.31 12.22
N TYR A 391 -15.60 -6.77 13.42
CA TYR A 391 -14.53 -7.74 13.63
C TYR A 391 -14.98 -9.17 13.31
N PHE A 392 -16.13 -9.60 13.82
CA PHE A 392 -16.55 -11.00 13.73
C PHE A 392 -17.39 -11.32 12.48
N TRP A 393 -18.16 -10.36 11.96
CA TRP A 393 -19.19 -10.65 10.94
C TRP A 393 -18.79 -10.22 9.55
N ILE A 394 -17.82 -9.31 9.40
CA ILE A 394 -17.28 -8.94 8.10
C ILE A 394 -16.10 -9.87 7.78
N PRO A 395 -16.24 -10.79 6.80
CA PRO A 395 -15.25 -11.83 6.56
C PRO A 395 -13.85 -11.25 6.33
N LYS A 396 -12.87 -11.76 7.10
CA LYS A 396 -11.44 -11.40 7.05
C LYS A 396 -11.08 -9.93 7.32
N VAL A 397 -12.04 -9.02 7.46
CA VAL A 397 -11.76 -7.60 7.76
C VAL A 397 -11.25 -7.43 9.20
N GLY A 398 -11.78 -8.20 10.15
CA GLY A 398 -11.26 -8.23 11.54
C GLY A 398 -9.79 -8.66 11.64
N LEU A 399 -9.29 -9.43 10.68
CA LEU A 399 -7.89 -9.90 10.65
C LEU A 399 -6.94 -8.89 9.97
N ALA A 400 -7.47 -7.85 9.32
CA ALA A 400 -6.72 -6.99 8.41
C ALA A 400 -6.15 -5.72 9.07
N GLY A 401 -6.49 -5.42 10.33
CA GLY A 401 -5.93 -4.29 11.07
C GLY A 401 -6.86 -3.70 12.14
N GLY A 402 -6.41 -2.61 12.79
CA GLY A 402 -7.15 -1.93 13.87
C GLY A 402 -8.42 -1.20 13.43
N PHE A 403 -9.32 -0.96 14.39
CA PHE A 403 -10.59 -0.26 14.18
C PHE A 403 -10.42 1.20 13.79
N SER A 404 -9.37 1.82 14.31
CA SER A 404 -8.93 3.19 14.09
C SER A 404 -8.79 3.58 12.61
N ARG A 405 -8.52 2.63 11.71
CA ARG A 405 -8.42 2.91 10.27
C ARG A 405 -9.73 3.42 9.65
N LEU A 406 -10.87 3.25 10.33
CA LEU A 406 -12.14 3.90 9.96
C LEU A 406 -12.11 5.42 10.10
N LEU A 407 -11.05 5.99 10.69
CA LEU A 407 -10.77 7.43 10.62
C LEU A 407 -10.65 7.93 9.17
N SER A 408 -10.29 7.07 8.20
CA SER A 408 -10.39 7.39 6.76
C SER A 408 -11.80 7.76 6.31
N VAL A 409 -12.82 7.07 6.84
CA VAL A 409 -14.23 7.31 6.55
C VAL A 409 -14.75 8.51 7.34
N PHE A 410 -14.39 8.60 8.63
CA PHE A 410 -14.77 9.71 9.49
C PHE A 410 -14.26 11.06 8.94
N THR A 411 -12.98 11.16 8.60
CA THR A 411 -12.36 12.38 8.08
C THR A 411 -13.01 12.83 6.75
N LEU A 412 -13.35 11.89 5.86
CA LEU A 412 -14.12 12.22 4.65
C LEU A 412 -15.52 12.76 4.98
N CYS A 413 -16.25 12.09 5.87
CA CYS A 413 -17.60 12.52 6.24
C CYS A 413 -17.57 13.91 6.89
N ALA A 414 -16.60 14.15 7.77
CA ALA A 414 -16.37 15.46 8.37
C ALA A 414 -16.01 16.53 7.33
N ALA A 415 -15.20 16.21 6.32
CA ALA A 415 -14.88 17.10 5.22
C ALA A 415 -16.12 17.47 4.36
N VAL A 416 -16.97 16.48 4.06
CA VAL A 416 -18.24 16.70 3.34
C VAL A 416 -19.17 17.58 4.17
N LEU A 417 -19.34 17.29 5.46
CA LEU A 417 -20.13 18.10 6.38
C LEU A 417 -19.57 19.52 6.45
N ALA A 418 -18.25 19.69 6.59
CA ALA A 418 -17.62 21.01 6.62
C ALA A 418 -17.97 21.85 5.38
N GLY A 419 -17.92 21.24 4.19
CA GLY A 419 -18.32 21.91 2.95
C GLY A 419 -19.81 22.25 2.90
N LEU A 420 -20.69 21.38 3.39
CA LEU A 420 -22.14 21.63 3.47
C LEU A 420 -22.48 22.73 4.48
N GLY A 421 -21.78 22.79 5.60
CA GLY A 421 -21.97 23.82 6.64
C GLY A 421 -21.57 25.21 6.16
N VAL A 422 -20.44 25.31 5.45
CA VAL A 422 -20.02 26.59 4.86
C VAL A 422 -21.01 27.08 3.81
N ASP A 423 -21.52 26.18 2.97
CA ASP A 423 -22.55 26.51 1.98
C ASP A 423 -23.88 26.94 2.64
N ALA A 424 -24.27 26.29 3.76
CA ALA A 424 -25.50 26.63 4.48
C ALA A 424 -25.45 28.05 5.07
N LEU A 425 -24.33 28.43 5.68
CA LEU A 425 -24.16 29.80 6.20
C LEU A 425 -24.03 30.82 5.07
N GLY A 426 -23.29 30.50 4.00
CA GLY A 426 -23.13 31.39 2.84
C GLY A 426 -24.45 31.73 2.15
N LYS A 427 -25.39 30.77 2.05
CA LYS A 427 -26.74 31.03 1.52
C LYS A 427 -27.58 31.94 2.42
N ARG A 428 -27.39 31.90 3.75
CA ARG A 428 -28.09 32.81 4.68
C ARG A 428 -27.55 34.23 4.62
N THR A 429 -26.23 34.40 4.51
CA THR A 429 -25.61 35.74 4.44
C THR A 429 -25.82 36.42 3.09
N ALA A 430 -25.95 35.65 1.99
CA ALA A 430 -26.26 36.19 0.67
C ALA A 430 -27.65 36.84 0.57
N CYS A 431 -28.61 36.46 1.42
CA CYS A 431 -29.96 37.05 1.45
C CYS A 431 -30.02 38.44 2.11
N SER A 432 -28.91 38.96 2.65
CA SER A 432 -28.84 40.28 3.31
C SER A 432 -27.67 41.14 2.77
N PRO A 433 -27.68 41.57 1.49
CA PRO A 433 -26.51 42.14 0.83
C PRO A 433 -26.14 43.56 1.29
N THR A 434 -27.11 44.32 1.79
CA THR A 434 -26.99 45.77 2.10
C THR A 434 -26.48 46.06 3.51
N SER A 435 -26.45 45.06 4.40
CA SER A 435 -26.13 45.22 5.83
C SER A 435 -24.92 44.42 6.31
N CYS A 436 -24.30 43.61 5.45
CA CYS A 436 -23.12 42.81 5.81
C CYS A 436 -21.80 43.49 5.40
N PRO A 437 -20.89 43.77 6.36
CA PRO A 437 -19.57 44.34 6.06
C PRO A 437 -18.74 43.39 5.17
N PRO A 438 -17.74 43.89 4.42
CA PRO A 438 -16.95 43.08 3.48
C PRO A 438 -16.30 41.83 4.12
N CYS A 439 -15.87 41.93 5.37
CA CYS A 439 -15.36 40.82 6.18
C CYS A 439 -16.40 39.70 6.38
N ALA A 440 -17.68 40.03 6.51
CA ALA A 440 -18.79 39.06 6.59
C ALA A 440 -19.11 38.38 5.24
N ARG A 441 -18.49 38.81 4.13
CA ARG A 441 -18.57 38.13 2.81
C ARG A 441 -17.33 37.29 2.50
N ALA A 442 -16.20 37.58 3.15
CA ALA A 442 -14.92 36.89 2.92
C ALA A 442 -14.72 35.66 3.83
N TRP A 443 -15.50 35.51 4.91
CA TRP A 443 -15.30 34.44 5.91
C TRP A 443 -15.22 33.00 5.34
N PRO A 444 -15.96 32.59 4.27
CA PRO A 444 -15.83 31.24 3.73
C PRO A 444 -14.42 30.98 3.17
N LEU A 445 -13.84 31.99 2.52
CA LEU A 445 -12.48 31.93 2.01
C LEU A 445 -11.45 32.05 3.14
N MET A 446 -11.77 32.78 4.22
CA MET A 446 -10.94 32.79 5.42
C MET A 446 -10.87 31.41 6.08
N LEU A 447 -11.95 30.62 6.08
CA LEU A 447 -11.91 29.23 6.56
C LEU A 447 -11.06 28.32 5.67
N VAL A 448 -11.10 28.50 4.34
CA VAL A 448 -10.21 27.76 3.43
C VAL A 448 -8.75 28.15 3.67
N ALA A 449 -8.46 29.45 3.82
CA ALA A 449 -7.12 29.94 4.14
C ALA A 449 -6.65 29.39 5.49
N LEU A 450 -7.51 29.43 6.52
CA LEU A 450 -7.23 28.86 7.85
C LEU A 450 -6.89 27.36 7.73
N ALA A 451 -7.72 26.58 7.03
CA ALA A 451 -7.49 25.17 6.80
C ALA A 451 -6.11 24.91 6.15
N LEU A 452 -5.75 25.67 5.12
CA LEU A 452 -4.44 25.54 4.47
C LEU A 452 -3.29 25.93 5.40
N THR A 453 -3.42 27.04 6.14
CA THR A 453 -2.37 27.52 7.06
C THR A 453 -2.16 26.62 8.27
N GLN A 454 -3.17 25.84 8.67
CA GLN A 454 -3.02 24.85 9.74
C GLN A 454 -2.51 23.52 9.20
N ALA A 455 -3.11 23.03 8.12
CA ALA A 455 -2.85 21.68 7.63
C ALA A 455 -1.50 21.57 6.90
N LEU A 456 -1.11 22.55 6.07
CA LEU A 456 0.12 22.45 5.27
C LEU A 456 1.40 22.44 6.12
N PRO A 457 1.61 23.36 7.09
CA PRO A 457 2.83 23.35 7.89
C PRO A 457 2.93 22.07 8.74
N TRP A 458 1.82 21.64 9.35
CA TRP A 458 1.79 20.40 10.12
C TRP A 458 2.06 19.18 9.23
N ALA A 459 1.37 19.05 8.10
CA ALA A 459 1.57 17.93 7.17
C ALA A 459 2.99 17.92 6.60
N TYR A 460 3.58 19.10 6.40
CA TYR A 460 4.98 19.21 5.99
C TYR A 460 5.89 18.73 7.11
N GLN A 461 5.71 19.17 8.35
CA GLN A 461 6.52 18.69 9.47
C GLN A 461 6.36 17.19 9.73
N PHE A 462 5.16 16.64 9.60
CA PHE A 462 4.87 15.24 9.87
C PHE A 462 5.49 14.27 8.85
N ASN A 463 5.52 14.65 7.56
CA ASN A 463 6.05 13.80 6.49
C ASN A 463 7.52 14.14 6.22
N PRO A 464 8.50 13.45 6.83
CA PRO A 464 9.91 13.70 6.57
C PRO A 464 10.26 13.54 5.09
N ARG A 465 11.13 14.44 4.63
CA ARG A 465 11.83 14.31 3.36
C ARG A 465 13.29 14.04 3.64
N THR A 466 13.84 13.08 2.91
CA THR A 466 15.26 12.73 3.03
C THR A 466 15.94 13.03 1.69
N PRO A 467 17.10 13.70 1.67
CA PRO A 467 17.89 13.85 0.45
C PRO A 467 18.16 12.49 -0.19
N ALA A 468 18.00 12.37 -1.50
CA ALA A 468 18.10 11.10 -2.22
C ALA A 468 19.44 10.40 -1.98
N GLY A 469 20.54 11.15 -1.89
CA GLY A 469 21.87 10.60 -1.59
C GLY A 469 22.04 10.02 -0.17
N GLN A 470 21.05 10.20 0.71
CA GLN A 470 21.03 9.63 2.07
C GLN A 470 20.08 8.42 2.19
N VAL A 471 19.22 8.17 1.20
CA VAL A 471 18.34 7.00 1.20
C VAL A 471 19.07 5.81 0.58
N TYR A 472 19.34 4.78 1.36
CA TYR A 472 20.12 3.60 0.94
C TYR A 472 21.48 3.99 0.34
N ARG A 473 22.17 4.93 0.98
CA ARG A 473 23.47 5.45 0.52
C ARG A 473 24.47 4.30 0.28
N PRO A 474 25.12 4.20 -0.90
CA PRO A 474 26.15 3.19 -1.12
C PRO A 474 27.37 3.38 -0.22
N THR A 475 27.68 2.35 0.55
CA THR A 475 28.83 2.23 1.44
C THR A 475 29.86 1.25 0.87
N GLU A 476 31.00 1.06 1.52
CA GLU A 476 32.00 0.10 1.04
C GLU A 476 31.48 -1.35 1.11
N LEU A 477 30.85 -1.71 2.23
CA LEU A 477 30.22 -3.01 2.43
C LEU A 477 29.12 -3.27 1.40
N THR A 478 28.18 -2.33 1.23
CA THR A 478 27.03 -2.52 0.31
C THR A 478 27.46 -2.54 -1.16
N ARG A 479 28.54 -1.85 -1.54
CA ARG A 479 29.17 -1.99 -2.86
C ARG A 479 29.71 -3.40 -3.06
N HIS A 480 30.46 -3.93 -2.09
CA HIS A 480 30.92 -5.32 -2.14
C HIS A 480 29.75 -6.32 -2.24
N LEU A 481 28.68 -6.16 -1.45
CA LEU A 481 27.50 -7.02 -1.55
C LEU A 481 26.83 -6.95 -2.93
N THR A 482 26.82 -5.77 -3.55
CA THR A 482 26.29 -5.59 -4.91
C THR A 482 27.13 -6.34 -5.95
N ASP A 483 28.46 -6.36 -5.81
CA ASP A 483 29.35 -7.14 -6.69
C ASP A 483 29.16 -8.66 -6.52
N LEU A 484 28.71 -9.09 -5.34
CA LEU A 484 28.38 -10.48 -5.03
C LEU A 484 26.95 -10.89 -5.44
N ALA A 485 26.10 -9.95 -5.86
CA ALA A 485 24.66 -10.15 -6.08
C ALA A 485 24.27 -11.33 -6.99
N ASN A 486 25.15 -11.69 -7.94
CA ASN A 486 24.92 -12.78 -8.90
C ASN A 486 25.75 -14.04 -8.61
N ARG A 487 26.52 -14.07 -7.51
CA ARG A 487 27.49 -15.14 -7.23
C ARG A 487 27.01 -16.15 -6.19
N GLY A 488 25.94 -15.82 -5.46
CA GLY A 488 25.31 -16.70 -4.47
C GLY A 488 24.34 -15.93 -3.58
N ARG A 489 23.74 -16.64 -2.63
CA ARG A 489 22.87 -16.01 -1.62
C ARG A 489 23.68 -15.44 -0.48
N VAL A 490 23.16 -14.37 0.08
CA VAL A 490 23.72 -13.63 1.20
C VAL A 490 22.85 -13.88 2.44
N LEU A 491 23.47 -14.23 3.55
CA LEU A 491 22.86 -14.21 4.87
C LEU A 491 23.53 -13.13 5.71
N GLU A 492 22.75 -12.10 6.04
CA GLU A 492 23.11 -11.11 7.04
C GLU A 492 22.81 -11.74 8.41
N ILE A 493 23.86 -12.10 9.14
CA ILE A 493 23.73 -12.71 10.46
C ILE A 493 23.34 -11.60 11.43
N THR A 494 22.18 -11.77 12.04
CA THR A 494 21.69 -10.93 13.15
C THR A 494 22.07 -11.61 14.45
N GLU A 495 22.42 -10.86 15.49
CA GLU A 495 22.64 -11.48 16.79
C GLU A 495 21.32 -12.10 17.32
N PRO A 496 21.36 -13.20 18.10
CA PRO A 496 20.16 -13.94 18.53
C PRO A 496 19.18 -13.18 19.43
N GLU A 497 19.38 -11.89 19.69
CA GLU A 497 18.65 -11.14 20.70
C GLU A 497 17.14 -10.93 20.40
N LYS A 498 16.38 -10.72 21.48
CA LYS A 498 14.91 -10.70 21.50
C LYS A 498 14.38 -9.32 21.13
N TRP A 499 14.24 -9.05 19.84
CA TRP A 499 13.50 -7.88 19.38
C TRP A 499 11.97 -8.10 19.56
N THR A 500 11.21 -7.04 19.85
CA THR A 500 9.75 -7.07 20.03
C THR A 500 9.03 -6.24 18.95
N LEU A 501 7.71 -6.02 19.04
CA LEU A 501 7.02 -5.04 18.19
C LEU A 501 7.49 -3.60 18.46
N PHE A 502 8.07 -3.35 19.63
CA PHE A 502 8.45 -2.02 20.12
C PHE A 502 9.95 -1.73 20.01
N ASP A 503 10.75 -2.78 19.90
CA ASP A 503 12.20 -2.69 19.85
C ASP A 503 12.70 -2.87 18.42
N LEU A 504 13.72 -2.09 18.05
CA LEU A 504 14.41 -2.26 16.79
C LEU A 504 15.09 -3.63 16.75
N PRO A 505 14.97 -4.39 15.65
CA PRO A 505 15.83 -5.55 15.46
C PRO A 505 17.28 -5.08 15.37
N GLU A 506 18.18 -5.79 16.04
CA GLU A 506 19.63 -5.63 15.88
C GLU A 506 20.10 -6.27 14.57
N ALA A 507 19.55 -5.78 13.44
CA ALA A 507 19.97 -6.22 12.12
C ALA A 507 21.21 -5.42 11.65
N LEU A 508 22.10 -6.08 10.90
CA LEU A 508 23.24 -5.40 10.32
C LEU A 508 22.77 -4.32 9.34
N LEU A 509 21.96 -4.67 8.35
CA LEU A 509 21.37 -3.76 7.37
C LEU A 509 19.86 -3.61 7.61
N PRO A 510 19.23 -2.52 7.14
CA PRO A 510 17.78 -2.41 7.09
C PRO A 510 17.17 -3.63 6.38
N PRO A 511 16.12 -4.26 6.93
CA PRO A 511 15.32 -5.26 6.24
C PRO A 511 14.98 -4.85 4.80
N ASN A 512 14.98 -5.83 3.89
CA ASN A 512 14.79 -5.67 2.46
C ASN A 512 15.85 -4.83 1.71
N SER A 513 16.98 -4.46 2.35
CA SER A 513 18.14 -3.86 1.65
C SER A 513 18.58 -4.65 0.43
N ALA A 514 18.50 -5.98 0.50
CA ALA A 514 18.76 -6.89 -0.60
C ALA A 514 17.95 -6.57 -1.86
N THR A 515 16.70 -6.12 -1.73
CA THR A 515 15.87 -5.73 -2.88
C THR A 515 16.38 -4.43 -3.52
N VAL A 516 16.88 -3.48 -2.70
CA VAL A 516 17.42 -2.20 -3.18
C VAL A 516 18.76 -2.39 -3.88
N TYR A 517 19.70 -3.10 -3.25
CA TYR A 517 21.03 -3.36 -3.81
C TYR A 517 21.02 -4.45 -4.88
N GLY A 518 20.06 -5.37 -4.81
CA GLY A 518 19.80 -6.37 -5.83
C GLY A 518 20.57 -7.68 -5.65
N TYR A 519 21.04 -7.99 -4.43
CA TYR A 519 21.56 -9.31 -4.08
C TYR A 519 20.44 -10.22 -3.56
N CYS A 520 20.66 -11.54 -3.53
CA CYS A 520 19.65 -12.49 -3.08
C CYS A 520 19.82 -12.80 -1.60
N SER A 521 18.88 -12.37 -0.74
CA SER A 521 18.92 -12.63 0.70
C SER A 521 18.03 -13.79 1.13
N VAL A 522 18.46 -14.44 2.21
CA VAL A 522 17.64 -15.40 2.98
C VAL A 522 16.77 -14.65 4.00
N ASN A 523 17.21 -13.49 4.49
CA ASN A 523 16.37 -12.65 5.33
C ASN A 523 15.31 -11.91 4.50
N GLY A 524 14.33 -11.31 5.17
CA GLY A 524 13.32 -10.49 4.52
C GLY A 524 12.25 -9.96 5.46
N TYR A 525 11.45 -9.02 4.96
CA TYR A 525 10.34 -8.42 5.69
C TYR A 525 9.10 -8.26 4.80
N ASP A 526 8.09 -9.12 5.04
CA ASP A 526 6.80 -9.12 4.34
C ASP A 526 5.71 -9.79 5.20
N SER A 527 4.54 -9.16 5.28
CA SER A 527 3.40 -9.67 6.04
C SER A 527 2.80 -10.98 5.50
N LEU A 528 3.06 -11.32 4.24
CA LEU A 528 2.44 -12.46 3.56
C LEU A 528 3.48 -13.48 3.09
N LEU A 529 4.60 -13.65 3.80
CA LEU A 529 5.56 -14.69 3.47
C LEU A 529 4.92 -16.09 3.38
N PRO A 530 5.38 -16.98 2.48
CA PRO A 530 4.85 -18.34 2.38
C PRO A 530 5.07 -19.17 3.66
N THR A 531 4.07 -19.99 4.04
CA THR A 531 4.17 -20.91 5.19
C THR A 531 5.27 -21.97 5.01
N THR A 532 5.56 -22.35 3.77
CA THR A 532 6.70 -23.21 3.40
C THR A 532 8.02 -22.59 3.81
N TYR A 533 8.22 -21.32 3.48
CA TYR A 533 9.42 -20.58 3.85
C TYR A 533 9.55 -20.40 5.36
N ARG A 534 8.43 -20.09 6.03
CA ARG A 534 8.42 -19.95 7.48
C ARG A 534 8.91 -21.21 8.19
N ARG A 535 8.44 -22.39 7.78
CA ARG A 535 8.89 -23.68 8.32
C ARG A 535 10.38 -23.93 8.08
N PHE A 536 10.85 -23.64 6.87
CA PHE A 536 12.27 -23.70 6.54
C PHE A 536 13.10 -22.80 7.46
N ALA A 537 12.69 -21.55 7.65
CA ALA A 537 13.39 -20.60 8.49
C ALA A 537 13.39 -21.03 9.98
N ASP A 538 12.25 -21.48 10.51
CA ASP A 538 12.14 -21.98 11.88
C ASP A 538 13.02 -23.23 12.12
N ARG A 539 13.11 -24.13 11.12
CA ARG A 539 14.01 -25.30 11.16
C ARG A 539 15.48 -24.88 11.18
N VAL A 540 15.88 -23.98 10.27
CA VAL A 540 17.24 -23.44 10.21
C VAL A 540 17.62 -22.71 11.50
N GLN A 541 16.66 -22.00 12.10
CA GLN A 541 16.85 -21.33 13.38
C GLN A 541 16.87 -22.30 14.57
N GLN A 542 16.44 -23.55 14.39
CA GLN A 542 16.08 -24.52 15.43
C GLN A 542 15.17 -23.90 16.50
N GLY A 543 14.16 -23.17 16.07
CA GLY A 543 13.32 -22.38 16.94
C GLY A 543 12.43 -21.44 16.16
N ILE A 544 12.09 -20.30 16.76
CA ILE A 544 11.23 -19.32 16.14
C ILE A 544 12.11 -18.29 15.41
N ALA A 545 12.08 -18.27 14.08
CA ALA A 545 12.86 -17.35 13.23
C ALA A 545 12.34 -15.90 13.22
N SER A 546 11.23 -15.66 13.91
CA SER A 546 10.72 -14.32 14.19
C SER A 546 9.74 -14.32 15.37
N PRO A 547 9.92 -13.43 16.36
CA PRO A 547 9.05 -13.30 17.52
C PRO A 547 7.56 -13.32 17.14
N ALA A 548 6.71 -13.92 17.97
CA ALA A 548 5.27 -14.00 17.71
C ALA A 548 4.63 -12.62 17.47
N ALA A 549 5.16 -11.58 18.12
CA ALA A 549 4.68 -10.20 17.99
C ALA A 549 5.05 -9.51 16.66
N ASN A 550 6.05 -10.00 15.91
CA ASN A 550 6.46 -9.41 14.64
C ASN A 550 6.78 -10.48 13.58
N GLY A 551 5.87 -11.45 13.45
CA GLY A 551 6.00 -12.64 12.59
C GLY A 551 6.21 -12.42 11.09
N ASN A 552 6.32 -11.17 10.64
CA ASN A 552 6.46 -10.76 9.23
C ASN A 552 7.91 -10.56 8.79
N MET A 553 8.83 -10.44 9.73
CA MET A 553 10.25 -10.21 9.45
C MET A 553 11.07 -11.40 9.89
N ILE A 554 11.80 -12.02 8.96
CA ILE A 554 12.65 -13.20 9.20
C ILE A 554 14.10 -12.74 9.19
N LEU A 555 14.75 -12.88 10.34
CA LEU A 555 16.16 -12.56 10.57
C LEU A 555 16.82 -13.82 11.15
N ILE A 556 17.61 -14.52 10.34
CA ILE A 556 18.28 -15.75 10.76
C ILE A 556 19.59 -15.39 11.47
N SER A 557 19.78 -15.91 12.68
CA SER A 557 20.99 -15.65 13.48
C SER A 557 22.02 -16.78 13.44
N ARG A 558 21.67 -17.94 12.88
CA ARG A 558 22.56 -19.11 12.84
C ARG A 558 23.40 -19.16 11.57
N ALA A 559 24.65 -18.73 11.68
CA ALA A 559 25.64 -18.71 10.60
C ALA A 559 25.87 -20.10 9.96
N PHE A 560 25.99 -21.17 10.75
CA PHE A 560 26.58 -22.42 10.27
C PHE A 560 25.60 -23.42 9.63
N GLU A 561 24.29 -23.13 9.64
CA GLU A 561 23.22 -24.10 9.34
C GLU A 561 22.41 -23.77 8.05
N VAL A 562 22.93 -22.93 7.15
CA VAL A 562 22.22 -22.53 5.90
C VAL A 562 23.00 -22.91 4.63
N PRO A 563 22.94 -24.16 4.16
CA PRO A 563 23.80 -24.68 3.08
C PRO A 563 23.66 -23.98 1.71
N ILE A 564 22.57 -23.24 1.50
CA ILE A 564 22.30 -22.47 0.27
C ILE A 564 22.95 -21.09 0.26
N CYS A 565 23.50 -20.64 1.40
CA CYS A 565 24.17 -19.35 1.53
C CYS A 565 25.63 -19.49 1.12
N ARG A 566 26.06 -18.60 0.23
CA ARG A 566 27.47 -18.50 -0.15
C ARG A 566 28.20 -17.43 0.64
N TYR A 567 27.52 -16.33 0.95
CA TYR A 567 28.12 -15.20 1.62
C TYR A 567 27.42 -14.94 2.94
N TYR A 568 28.22 -14.72 3.97
CA TYR A 568 27.77 -14.43 5.31
C TYR A 568 28.29 -13.06 5.72
N VAL A 569 27.39 -12.21 6.18
CA VAL A 569 27.69 -10.82 6.53
C VAL A 569 27.45 -10.63 8.01
N SER A 570 28.42 -10.04 8.70
CA SER A 570 28.34 -9.83 10.16
C SER A 570 28.95 -8.50 10.56
N SER A 571 28.45 -7.92 11.65
CA SER A 571 29.02 -6.74 12.31
C SER A 571 30.30 -7.08 13.07
N THR A 572 30.39 -8.31 13.59
CA THR A 572 31.52 -8.84 14.37
C THR A 572 32.22 -9.98 13.61
N PRO A 573 33.51 -10.26 13.89
CA PRO A 573 34.17 -11.42 13.32
C PRO A 573 33.39 -12.70 13.63
N LEU A 574 33.04 -13.49 12.60
CA LEU A 574 32.29 -14.74 12.76
C LEU A 574 33.13 -15.88 13.34
N LEU A 575 34.45 -15.76 13.25
CA LEU A 575 35.42 -16.76 13.67
C LEU A 575 36.36 -16.10 14.67
N GLY A 576 36.55 -16.75 15.83
CA GLY A 576 37.63 -16.38 16.76
C GLY A 576 39.01 -16.77 16.20
N GLU A 577 40.09 -16.23 16.77
CA GLU A 577 41.47 -16.56 16.35
C GLU A 577 41.80 -18.06 16.48
N ASP A 578 41.07 -18.81 17.31
CA ASP A 578 41.33 -20.23 17.64
C ASP A 578 40.39 -21.26 16.95
N GLU A 579 39.45 -20.84 16.08
CA GLU A 579 38.48 -21.75 15.45
C GLU A 579 38.97 -22.39 14.14
N LEU A 580 39.87 -23.37 14.26
CA LEU A 580 40.46 -24.15 13.15
C LEU A 580 39.43 -24.72 12.16
N HIS A 581 38.29 -25.23 12.61
CA HIS A 581 37.27 -25.81 11.73
C HIS A 581 36.45 -24.77 10.95
N GLY A 582 36.25 -23.58 11.52
CA GLY A 582 35.58 -22.49 10.81
C GLY A 582 36.47 -21.89 9.72
N ALA A 583 37.79 -21.85 9.94
CA ALA A 583 38.78 -21.30 8.99
C ALA A 583 38.94 -22.15 7.71
N GLU A 584 38.68 -23.46 7.75
CA GLU A 584 38.71 -24.31 6.55
C GLU A 584 37.47 -24.10 5.65
N ARG A 585 36.30 -23.89 6.27
CA ARG A 585 35.02 -23.69 5.57
C ARG A 585 34.86 -22.26 5.07
N PHE A 586 35.13 -21.26 5.91
CA PHE A 586 34.90 -19.86 5.61
C PHE A 586 36.19 -19.15 5.20
N ARG A 587 36.11 -18.41 4.11
CA ARG A 587 37.14 -17.47 3.68
C ARG A 587 36.66 -16.06 3.96
N LEU A 588 37.39 -15.31 4.77
CA LEU A 588 37.19 -13.86 4.85
C LEU A 588 37.51 -13.25 3.47
N VAL A 589 36.51 -12.65 2.83
CA VAL A 589 36.65 -12.01 1.50
C VAL A 589 36.58 -10.49 1.58
N TYR A 590 36.06 -9.95 2.69
CA TYR A 590 36.00 -8.51 2.94
C TYR A 590 35.99 -8.25 4.44
N SER A 591 36.70 -7.21 4.87
CA SER A 591 36.72 -6.72 6.25
C SER A 591 36.95 -5.21 6.25
N SER A 592 36.15 -4.49 7.03
CA SER A 592 36.24 -3.04 7.22
C SER A 592 35.60 -2.66 8.55
N ALA A 593 35.63 -1.37 8.90
CA ALA A 593 34.86 -0.85 10.02
C ALA A 593 33.33 -1.00 9.83
N GLU A 594 32.86 -1.20 8.60
CA GLU A 594 31.44 -1.39 8.28
C GLU A 594 30.95 -2.83 8.53
N GLY A 595 31.86 -3.80 8.69
CA GLY A 595 31.55 -5.21 8.90
C GLY A 595 32.43 -6.15 8.08
N TYR A 596 32.08 -7.45 8.13
CA TYR A 596 32.84 -8.56 7.56
C TYR A 596 31.97 -9.34 6.57
N ILE A 597 32.57 -9.81 5.47
CA ILE A 597 31.95 -10.78 4.56
C ILE A 597 32.82 -12.03 4.49
N TYR A 598 32.20 -13.17 4.77
CA TYR A 598 32.80 -14.49 4.67
C TYR A 598 32.17 -15.25 3.50
N GLU A 599 33.00 -15.82 2.64
CA GLU A 599 32.57 -16.79 1.63
C GLU A 599 32.67 -18.20 2.22
N ASP A 600 31.55 -18.93 2.21
CA ASP A 600 31.53 -20.35 2.52
C ASP A 600 31.98 -21.16 1.29
N ARG A 601 33.13 -21.83 1.40
CA ARG A 601 33.71 -22.66 0.33
C ARG A 601 32.95 -23.96 0.12
N THR A 602 32.10 -24.33 1.07
CA THR A 602 31.22 -25.50 1.00
C THR A 602 29.80 -25.15 0.55
N ALA A 603 29.54 -23.86 0.27
CA ALA A 603 28.24 -23.38 -0.16
C ALA A 603 27.76 -24.07 -1.42
N ARG A 604 26.50 -24.50 -1.39
CA ARG A 604 25.85 -25.11 -2.53
C ARG A 604 25.56 -24.03 -3.60
N PRO A 605 25.89 -24.26 -4.88
CA PRO A 605 25.48 -23.38 -5.97
C PRO A 605 23.97 -23.36 -6.14
N TYR A 606 23.51 -22.42 -6.96
CA TYR A 606 22.09 -22.09 -7.05
C TYR A 606 21.21 -23.29 -7.45
N ALA A 607 21.74 -24.21 -8.26
CA ALA A 607 21.09 -25.44 -8.65
C ALA A 607 22.06 -26.62 -8.53
N ALA A 608 21.52 -27.80 -8.22
CA ALA A 608 22.22 -29.06 -8.38
C ALA A 608 21.37 -30.07 -9.11
N TRP A 609 22.04 -31.03 -9.74
CA TRP A 609 21.47 -32.22 -10.34
C TRP A 609 21.81 -33.47 -9.51
N ARG A 610 20.93 -34.47 -9.49
CA ARG A 610 21.18 -35.79 -8.88
C ARG A 610 20.55 -36.88 -9.75
N PRO A 611 21.22 -38.02 -10.00
CA PRO A 611 20.63 -39.16 -10.71
C PRO A 611 19.39 -39.74 -10.01
N ASP A 612 18.41 -40.24 -10.75
CA ASP A 612 17.25 -40.94 -10.16
C ASP A 612 17.62 -42.28 -9.50
N THR A 613 18.77 -42.84 -9.88
CA THR A 613 19.32 -44.12 -9.41
C THR A 613 19.94 -44.05 -8.01
N GLU A 614 20.24 -42.85 -7.51
CA GLU A 614 20.84 -42.66 -6.19
C GLU A 614 19.80 -42.40 -5.09
N ALA A 615 20.12 -42.81 -3.85
CA ALA A 615 19.25 -42.62 -2.70
C ALA A 615 18.92 -41.12 -2.50
N ARG A 616 17.80 -40.81 -1.84
CA ARG A 616 17.40 -39.41 -1.53
C ARG A 616 18.41 -38.60 -0.68
N ALA A 617 19.54 -39.19 -0.30
CA ALA A 617 20.60 -38.56 0.45
C ALA A 617 21.12 -37.28 -0.23
N GLU A 618 21.50 -36.29 0.56
CA GLU A 618 22.02 -35.01 0.06
C GLU A 618 23.40 -35.14 -0.61
N SER A 619 24.16 -36.19 -0.29
CA SER A 619 25.51 -36.46 -0.83
C SER A 619 25.53 -36.84 -2.31
N ALA A 620 24.37 -37.06 -2.92
CA ALA A 620 24.17 -37.53 -4.29
C ALA A 620 24.00 -36.38 -5.31
N TYR A 621 23.91 -35.13 -4.85
CA TYR A 621 23.76 -33.98 -5.74
C TYR A 621 25.12 -33.53 -6.29
N ASP A 622 25.24 -33.51 -7.62
CA ASP A 622 26.27 -32.81 -8.38
C ASP A 622 25.87 -31.34 -8.57
N TRP A 623 26.71 -30.48 -8.03
CA TRP A 623 26.50 -29.05 -7.92
C TRP A 623 27.23 -28.26 -9.03
N GLU A 624 28.14 -28.88 -9.78
CA GLU A 624 28.94 -28.20 -10.82
C GLU A 624 28.35 -28.32 -12.23
N SER A 625 27.48 -29.31 -12.47
CA SER A 625 26.93 -29.61 -13.80
C SER A 625 25.78 -28.71 -14.26
N VAL A 626 25.26 -27.83 -13.39
CA VAL A 626 24.13 -26.94 -13.72
C VAL A 626 24.54 -25.47 -13.62
N GLN A 627 24.56 -24.78 -14.76
CA GLN A 627 24.75 -23.33 -14.80
C GLN A 627 23.40 -22.62 -14.77
N ALA A 628 23.17 -21.84 -13.73
CA ALA A 628 21.95 -21.06 -13.57
C ALA A 628 22.19 -19.57 -13.83
N ARG A 629 21.32 -18.94 -14.62
CA ARG A 629 21.33 -17.51 -14.89
C ARG A 629 19.94 -16.91 -14.70
N ARG A 630 19.85 -15.88 -13.85
CA ARG A 630 18.65 -15.06 -13.74
C ARG A 630 18.57 -14.09 -14.93
N LEU A 631 17.44 -14.11 -15.63
CA LEU A 631 17.18 -13.22 -16.77
C LEU A 631 16.30 -12.01 -16.39
N GLY A 632 15.59 -12.12 -15.27
CA GLY A 632 14.75 -11.08 -14.70
C GLY A 632 14.15 -11.54 -13.37
N ALA A 633 13.19 -10.79 -12.85
CA ALA A 633 12.44 -11.17 -11.65
C ALA A 633 11.67 -12.48 -11.89
N ASN A 634 11.02 -12.60 -13.05
CA ASN A 634 10.10 -13.70 -13.36
C ASN A 634 10.75 -14.89 -14.06
N ARG A 635 12.04 -14.81 -14.41
CA ARG A 635 12.68 -15.73 -15.36
C ARG A 635 14.07 -16.19 -14.90
N VAL A 636 14.26 -17.50 -14.92
CA VAL A 636 15.53 -18.16 -14.62
C VAL A 636 15.82 -19.15 -15.75
N ARG A 637 17.05 -19.17 -16.24
CA ARG A 637 17.54 -20.15 -17.22
C ARG A 637 18.55 -21.07 -16.57
N LEU A 638 18.42 -22.37 -16.82
CA LEU A 638 19.44 -23.36 -16.50
C LEU A 638 19.99 -23.95 -17.80
N GLU A 639 21.28 -24.20 -17.81
CA GLU A 639 21.99 -24.97 -18.82
C GLU A 639 22.71 -26.09 -18.08
N TYR A 640 22.48 -27.34 -18.48
CA TYR A 640 23.05 -28.49 -17.79
C TYR A 640 23.41 -29.61 -18.77
N ILE A 641 24.40 -30.40 -18.34
CA ILE A 641 24.82 -31.63 -19.02
C ILE A 641 24.74 -32.75 -18.01
N ALA A 642 23.87 -33.73 -18.24
CA ALA A 642 23.72 -34.89 -17.36
C ALA A 642 23.95 -36.20 -18.13
N ALA A 643 24.69 -37.13 -17.53
CA ALA A 643 24.90 -38.46 -18.10
C ALA A 643 23.65 -39.36 -18.00
N GLU A 644 22.77 -39.08 -17.04
CA GLU A 644 21.56 -39.86 -16.76
C GLU A 644 20.36 -38.94 -16.48
N THR A 645 19.16 -39.50 -16.44
CA THR A 645 17.96 -38.79 -16.00
C THR A 645 18.00 -38.62 -14.48
N GLY A 646 17.57 -37.46 -13.99
CA GLY A 646 17.64 -37.16 -12.57
C GLY A 646 16.75 -36.01 -12.11
N GLN A 647 16.95 -35.59 -10.87
CA GLN A 647 16.27 -34.46 -10.26
C GLN A 647 17.22 -33.28 -10.12
N CYS A 648 16.74 -32.08 -10.44
CA CYS A 648 17.44 -30.83 -10.18
C CYS A 648 16.76 -30.05 -9.05
N LEU A 649 17.50 -29.79 -7.98
CA LEU A 649 17.07 -28.91 -6.90
C LEU A 649 17.55 -27.49 -7.19
N LEU A 650 16.64 -26.51 -7.15
CA LEU A 650 16.97 -25.09 -7.25
C LEU A 650 16.80 -24.48 -5.86
N SER A 651 17.80 -23.72 -5.41
CA SER A 651 17.73 -22.93 -4.17
C SER A 651 16.79 -21.72 -4.28
N GLU A 652 15.76 -21.79 -5.13
CA GLU A 652 14.70 -20.79 -5.29
C GLU A 652 13.41 -21.25 -4.62
N GLY A 653 12.73 -20.33 -3.96
CA GLY A 653 11.46 -20.57 -3.30
C GLY A 653 10.42 -21.17 -4.26
N TYR A 654 9.78 -22.25 -3.84
CA TYR A 654 8.62 -22.82 -4.50
C TYR A 654 7.36 -22.04 -4.15
N PHE A 655 6.60 -21.70 -5.18
CA PHE A 655 5.23 -21.24 -5.08
C PHE A 655 4.48 -21.65 -6.36
N PRO A 656 3.16 -21.96 -6.28
CA PRO A 656 2.37 -22.25 -7.47
C PRO A 656 2.47 -21.14 -8.53
N GLY A 657 2.76 -21.52 -9.78
CA GLY A 657 2.86 -20.59 -10.91
C GLY A 657 4.20 -20.61 -11.65
N TRP A 658 5.23 -21.23 -11.08
CA TRP A 658 6.43 -21.55 -11.86
C TRP A 658 6.14 -22.65 -12.88
N ILE A 659 6.60 -22.44 -14.11
CA ILE A 659 6.53 -23.39 -15.22
C ILE A 659 7.94 -23.49 -15.80
N ALA A 660 8.44 -24.71 -15.98
CA ALA A 660 9.72 -24.97 -16.62
C ALA A 660 9.49 -25.59 -18.00
N SER A 661 10.15 -25.04 -19.02
CA SER A 661 10.27 -25.66 -20.34
C SER A 661 11.62 -26.35 -20.42
N VAL A 662 11.62 -27.69 -20.48
CA VAL A 662 12.83 -28.51 -20.64
C VAL A 662 12.83 -29.03 -22.06
N SER A 663 13.72 -28.47 -22.89
CA SER A 663 13.83 -28.82 -24.31
C SER A 663 12.49 -28.75 -25.06
N GLY A 664 11.65 -27.77 -24.71
CA GLY A 664 10.34 -27.53 -25.31
C GLY A 664 9.17 -28.25 -24.64
N GLN A 665 9.41 -29.18 -23.72
CA GLN A 665 8.37 -29.84 -22.95
C GLN A 665 8.09 -29.09 -21.64
N LEU A 666 6.82 -28.76 -21.39
CA LEU A 666 6.40 -28.05 -20.20
C LEU A 666 6.27 -29.01 -19.01
N GLN A 667 6.88 -28.64 -17.89
CA GLN A 667 6.70 -29.29 -16.59
C GLN A 667 6.47 -28.27 -15.48
N LYS A 668 5.81 -28.69 -14.41
CA LYS A 668 5.64 -27.89 -13.20
C LYS A 668 6.68 -28.34 -12.16
N PRO A 669 7.47 -27.41 -11.59
CA PRO A 669 8.34 -27.75 -10.48
C PRO A 669 7.54 -28.33 -9.31
N LYS A 670 8.19 -29.16 -8.51
CA LYS A 670 7.65 -29.70 -7.26
C LYS A 670 8.30 -29.01 -6.07
N LEU A 671 7.60 -29.01 -4.94
CA LEU A 671 8.15 -28.59 -3.66
C LEU A 671 9.16 -29.64 -3.16
N ALA A 672 10.37 -29.20 -2.84
CA ALA A 672 11.41 -29.99 -2.19
C ALA A 672 11.97 -29.22 -0.98
N ASP A 673 12.50 -29.97 -0.01
CA ASP A 673 13.17 -29.42 1.19
C ASP A 673 12.39 -28.28 1.87
N GLU A 674 11.07 -28.50 2.00
CA GLU A 674 10.07 -27.61 2.60
C GLU A 674 9.79 -26.30 1.88
N THR A 675 10.74 -25.73 1.15
CA THR A 675 10.59 -24.41 0.50
C THR A 675 11.14 -24.29 -0.90
N PHE A 676 11.93 -25.23 -1.42
CA PHE A 676 12.66 -25.07 -2.68
C PHE A 676 11.96 -25.74 -3.86
N MET A 677 12.35 -25.34 -5.08
CA MET A 677 11.86 -25.96 -6.32
C MET A 677 12.70 -27.18 -6.72
N GLN A 678 12.04 -28.22 -7.19
CA GLN A 678 12.68 -29.39 -7.81
C GLN A 678 12.09 -29.67 -9.21
N LEU A 679 12.95 -29.97 -10.16
CA LEU A 679 12.62 -30.33 -11.55
C LEU A 679 13.11 -31.75 -11.87
N SER A 680 12.41 -32.46 -12.73
CA SER A 680 12.93 -33.70 -13.32
C SER A 680 13.63 -33.37 -14.64
N LEU A 681 14.90 -33.72 -14.76
CA LEU A 681 15.76 -33.38 -15.89
C LEU A 681 16.18 -34.65 -16.64
N PRO A 682 15.91 -34.76 -17.95
CA PRO A 682 16.36 -35.89 -18.77
C PRO A 682 17.89 -35.92 -18.91
N TYR A 683 18.43 -37.10 -19.25
CA TYR A 683 19.83 -37.24 -19.65
C TYR A 683 20.13 -36.42 -20.92
N GLY A 684 21.34 -35.87 -21.02
CA GLY A 684 21.82 -35.11 -22.18
C GLY A 684 22.18 -33.66 -21.86
N ASP A 685 22.45 -32.90 -22.92
CA ASP A 685 22.66 -31.45 -22.89
C ASP A 685 21.35 -30.73 -23.19
N HIS A 686 20.87 -29.97 -22.20
CA HIS A 686 19.56 -29.37 -22.28
C HIS A 686 19.52 -27.96 -21.68
N ARG A 687 18.68 -27.14 -22.31
CA ARG A 687 18.30 -25.83 -21.80
C ARG A 687 16.96 -25.91 -21.10
N VAL A 688 16.90 -25.32 -19.90
CA VAL A 688 15.70 -25.20 -19.09
C VAL A 688 15.34 -23.74 -18.90
N ASP A 689 14.16 -23.34 -19.35
CA ASP A 689 13.64 -21.98 -19.14
C ASP A 689 12.51 -22.03 -18.10
N LEU A 690 12.74 -21.46 -16.92
CA LEU A 690 11.72 -21.28 -15.87
C LEU A 690 11.08 -19.90 -15.98
N VAL A 691 9.75 -19.87 -15.92
CA VAL A 691 8.95 -18.64 -15.92
C VAL A 691 7.93 -18.69 -14.79
N TYR A 692 7.86 -17.64 -13.99
CA TYR A 692 6.81 -17.46 -12.99
C TYR A 692 5.61 -16.75 -13.61
N ARG A 693 4.52 -17.49 -13.81
CA ARG A 693 3.25 -17.03 -14.38
C ARG A 693 2.08 -17.79 -13.74
N PRO A 694 1.62 -17.38 -12.55
CA PRO A 694 0.56 -18.08 -11.83
C PRO A 694 -0.80 -17.93 -12.52
N ALA A 695 -1.62 -18.99 -12.45
CA ALA A 695 -2.96 -19.01 -13.03
C ALA A 695 -3.89 -17.96 -12.42
N SER A 696 -3.65 -17.57 -11.16
CA SER A 696 -4.37 -16.49 -10.47
C SER A 696 -4.18 -15.13 -11.14
N VAL A 697 -2.97 -14.85 -11.65
CA VAL A 697 -2.66 -13.65 -12.43
C VAL A 697 -3.35 -13.71 -13.79
N GLU A 698 -3.27 -14.84 -14.50
CA GLU A 698 -3.91 -14.96 -15.82
C GLU A 698 -5.44 -14.80 -15.74
N ALA A 699 -6.08 -15.43 -14.75
CA ALA A 699 -7.50 -15.27 -14.50
C ALA A 699 -7.84 -13.81 -14.11
N GLY A 700 -7.02 -13.21 -13.25
CA GLY A 700 -7.19 -11.83 -12.81
C GLY A 700 -7.11 -10.84 -13.96
N GLU A 701 -6.09 -10.96 -14.81
CA GLU A 701 -5.91 -10.18 -16.03
C GLU A 701 -7.11 -10.33 -16.97
N PHE A 702 -7.57 -11.56 -17.20
CA PHE A 702 -8.75 -11.83 -18.05
C PHE A 702 -9.99 -11.09 -17.55
N PHE A 703 -10.34 -11.22 -16.27
CA PHE A 703 -11.51 -10.53 -15.70
C PHE A 703 -11.35 -9.02 -15.68
N SER A 704 -10.15 -8.51 -15.39
CA SER A 704 -9.86 -7.07 -15.40
C SER A 704 -10.03 -6.48 -16.80
N LEU A 705 -9.48 -7.14 -17.82
CA LEU A 705 -9.61 -6.72 -19.22
C LEU A 705 -11.06 -6.82 -19.69
N LEU A 706 -11.77 -7.89 -19.36
CA LEU A 706 -13.18 -8.05 -19.70
C LEU A 706 -14.04 -6.93 -19.10
N SER A 707 -13.87 -6.62 -17.82
CA SER A 707 -14.55 -5.51 -17.16
C SER A 707 -14.22 -4.16 -17.80
N LEU A 708 -12.94 -3.92 -18.11
CA LEU A 708 -12.52 -2.69 -18.76
C LEU A 708 -13.14 -2.53 -20.15
N MET A 709 -13.13 -3.60 -20.96
CA MET A 709 -13.76 -3.61 -22.29
C MET A 709 -15.27 -3.38 -22.19
N ALA A 710 -15.95 -4.01 -21.23
CA ALA A 710 -17.38 -3.78 -20.99
C ALA A 710 -17.67 -2.32 -20.60
N MET A 711 -16.88 -1.73 -19.70
CA MET A 711 -17.01 -0.32 -19.33
C MET A 711 -16.82 0.62 -20.53
N ILE A 712 -15.81 0.37 -21.37
CA ILE A 712 -15.55 1.16 -22.59
C ILE A 712 -16.70 1.01 -23.58
N ALA A 713 -17.14 -0.23 -23.84
CA ALA A 713 -18.23 -0.51 -24.77
C ALA A 713 -19.52 0.20 -24.36
N VAL A 714 -19.87 0.15 -23.07
CA VAL A 714 -21.04 0.85 -22.55
C VAL A 714 -20.90 2.37 -22.66
N ALA A 715 -19.72 2.92 -22.36
CA ALA A 715 -19.45 4.35 -22.48
C ALA A 715 -19.56 4.85 -23.95
N VAL A 716 -19.04 4.06 -24.89
CA VAL A 716 -19.10 4.34 -26.33
C VAL A 716 -20.54 4.25 -26.84
N ALA A 717 -21.26 3.16 -26.52
CA ALA A 717 -22.65 2.97 -26.92
C ALA A 717 -23.52 4.15 -26.47
N ALA A 718 -23.39 4.58 -25.22
CA ALA A 718 -24.13 5.71 -24.69
C ALA A 718 -23.80 7.05 -25.38
N ARG A 719 -22.56 7.24 -25.85
CA ARG A 719 -22.17 8.43 -26.62
C ARG A 719 -22.76 8.41 -28.03
N VAL A 720 -22.83 7.24 -28.66
CA VAL A 720 -23.44 7.06 -29.99
C VAL A 720 -24.96 7.28 -29.93
N SER A 721 -25.66 6.65 -28.97
CA SER A 721 -27.11 6.83 -28.82
C SER A 721 -27.50 8.29 -28.59
N ARG A 722 -26.69 9.07 -27.85
CA ARG A 722 -26.93 10.51 -27.66
C ARG A 722 -26.74 11.33 -28.93
N ARG A 723 -25.85 10.93 -29.83
CA ARG A 723 -25.62 11.62 -31.11
C ARG A 723 -26.74 11.35 -32.12
N ASN A 724 -27.36 10.18 -32.04
CA ASN A 724 -28.41 9.75 -32.98
C ASN A 724 -29.83 10.15 -32.53
N CYS A 725 -29.99 10.83 -31.40
CA CYS A 725 -31.28 11.34 -30.92
C CYS A 725 -31.58 12.70 -31.58
N PRO A 726 -32.60 12.83 -32.44
CA PRO A 726 -32.87 14.06 -33.22
C PRO A 726 -33.26 15.28 -32.38
N GLU A 727 -33.70 15.08 -31.14
CA GLU A 727 -34.30 16.13 -30.28
C GLU A 727 -33.31 17.10 -29.62
N SER A 728 -32.02 17.06 -29.97
CA SER A 728 -31.00 17.97 -29.39
C SER A 728 -30.52 19.08 -30.33
N ARG A 729 -31.22 19.30 -31.45
CA ARG A 729 -30.91 20.36 -32.44
C ARG A 729 -31.82 21.60 -32.38
N THR A 730 -32.67 21.73 -31.37
CA THR A 730 -33.50 22.93 -31.15
C THR A 730 -33.18 23.59 -29.82
#